data_AF-A0A7J6SGF2-F1
#
_entry.id   AF-A0A7J6SGF2-F1
#
_cell.length_a   1.000
_cell.length_b   1.000
_cell.length_c   1.000
_cell.angle_alpha   90.00
_cell.angle_beta   90.00
_cell.angle_gamma   90.00
#
_symmetry.space_group_name_H-M   'P 1'
#
loop_
_entity.id
_entity.type
_entity.pdbx_description
1 polymer ?
#
loop_
_entity_poly.entity_id
_entity_poly.type
_entity_poly.pdbx_seq_one_letter_code
_entity_poly.pdbx_strand_id
1 'polypeptide(L)'
;MVQIDAARENYKSCGDRAATLFFVLNDLVTVDPMYQFALEPYIKLFQSSIDKSSEQNPMTCGVDERVEVLNDYHTLAVYRFASRALFERHKLLLSLHMTTRILASKSALSPNEFAFFLRGGQTLDKSTQAVNPSPDWITPVCWDNITSLAVASPDAFKGFQSAVEQGLREWKRWYMASEPESEPLPGEWESRLDPLQKLLLVRALRGDRILPAVGRFVTAKMGPRFVEPPNFDLEAIYDESDARIPLVFVLSPGMDPTPLLRGLAVSRGTEWKTISLGQGQAPKAEAMLRHGVAAGFWVFLANCHLSVSWLPALEKLVVHELEEKTPHATFRLWLSSDPTPKFPIALLQKCMKMTTEPPRGLKANMARLLINLSEDQFTRCTQANEYRKLLFSLVWFHAILLERKKFKNLGWNVAYDFNDSDFDICENILAMYLDEYPNEIPWEAIRYLIADANYGGRVTEYPDNKLLRAYVDEFFCPDAITTSSFPLSPLPTYYIPEETTLDGYRMYVRELPLNEPPEAFGQHVNAEISSALADAEALLSTVISIQPAGEASQANKSDAGGGGSGSKDDTVMKVCDNLLEKLPEDIDFADIASRNEGDTSPLKIVLLQEIERYNLLLRKVRVSIHELKKGIAGFVVISEDQEAVMQSLSEGKVPGAWHSAYPSLKPLNAWIVDLISRIDQLSQWGLYETPKVFWLGGLTYPTGFLTAVLQLSARKNMVSVDTLSFDFVVLQIHDETSVTAAPKEGAYVSKMILEGASWNVQHSHLAEPEPMELFSPIPIVHFKPVAKKKTTEQVVSNIYPCPLYLYPIRTGTRERPSFMIWVDLEAGERNASFWTKRGTALLLSIA
;
A
#
# COMPACT_ATOMS: atom_id res chain seq x y z
N MET A 1 24.09 -51.95 12.96
CA MET A 1 24.46 -50.60 13.44
C MET A 1 25.20 -49.83 12.36
N VAL A 2 26.38 -50.27 11.90
CA VAL A 2 27.14 -49.57 10.83
C VAL A 2 26.33 -49.21 9.56
N GLN A 3 25.48 -50.12 9.05
CA GLN A 3 24.63 -49.81 7.88
C GLN A 3 23.50 -48.80 8.18
N ILE A 4 22.99 -48.77 9.42
CA ILE A 4 21.98 -47.81 9.86
C ILE A 4 22.62 -46.44 10.04
N ASP A 5 23.84 -46.40 10.60
CA ASP A 5 24.59 -45.15 10.76
C ASP A 5 25.00 -44.56 9.41
N ALA A 6 25.40 -45.40 8.45
CA ALA A 6 25.66 -44.98 7.07
C ALA A 6 24.41 -44.43 6.37
N ALA A 7 23.26 -45.10 6.52
CA ALA A 7 21.99 -44.60 5.98
C ALA A 7 21.58 -43.28 6.66
N ARG A 8 21.77 -43.16 7.98
CA ARG A 8 21.46 -41.96 8.75
C ARG A 8 22.29 -40.77 8.28
N GLU A 9 23.60 -40.94 8.06
CA GLU A 9 24.46 -39.86 7.56
C GLU A 9 24.04 -39.42 6.16
N ASN A 10 23.68 -40.36 5.27
CA ASN A 10 23.21 -40.02 3.91
C ASN A 10 21.92 -39.19 3.91
N TYR A 11 20.96 -39.48 4.81
CA TYR A 11 19.68 -38.76 4.88
C TYR A 11 19.65 -37.62 5.91
N LYS A 12 20.76 -37.34 6.60
CA LYS A 12 20.86 -36.29 7.62
C LYS A 12 20.50 -34.93 7.05
N SER A 13 20.97 -34.63 5.83
CA SER A 13 20.66 -33.39 5.12
C SER A 13 19.16 -33.18 4.88
N CYS A 14 18.39 -34.26 4.63
CA CYS A 14 16.93 -34.21 4.53
C CYS A 14 16.28 -33.86 5.87
N GLY A 15 16.78 -34.45 6.96
CA GLY A 15 16.31 -34.15 8.32
C GLY A 15 16.59 -32.69 8.71
N ASP A 16 17.79 -32.19 8.43
CA ASP A 16 18.18 -30.80 8.69
C ASP A 16 17.34 -29.83 7.85
N ARG A 17 17.06 -30.17 6.58
CA ARG A 17 16.18 -29.38 5.72
C ARG A 17 14.75 -29.32 6.26
N ALA A 18 14.16 -30.46 6.60
CA ALA A 18 12.82 -30.53 7.15
C ALA A 18 12.72 -29.77 8.48
N ALA A 19 13.69 -29.94 9.39
CA ALA A 19 13.74 -29.18 10.63
C ALA A 19 13.80 -27.67 10.38
N THR A 20 14.65 -27.22 9.45
CA THR A 20 14.77 -25.80 9.08
C THR A 20 13.44 -25.24 8.57
N LEU A 21 12.75 -25.98 7.71
CA LEU A 21 11.45 -25.57 7.15
C LEU A 21 10.34 -25.54 8.19
N PHE A 22 10.34 -26.47 9.16
CA PHE A 22 9.40 -26.42 10.27
C PHE A 22 9.59 -25.17 11.15
N PHE A 23 10.83 -24.82 11.47
CA PHE A 23 11.11 -23.60 12.24
C PHE A 23 10.70 -22.34 11.46
N VAL A 24 10.91 -22.32 10.14
CA VAL A 24 10.39 -21.24 9.28
C VAL A 24 8.88 -21.07 9.43
N LEU A 25 8.10 -22.16 9.50
CA LEU A 25 6.66 -22.08 9.72
C LEU A 25 6.30 -21.60 11.14
N ASN A 26 7.05 -22.05 12.15
CA ASN A 26 6.83 -21.65 13.53
C ASN A 26 7.11 -20.15 13.76
N ASP A 27 8.06 -19.59 13.04
CA ASP A 27 8.41 -18.17 13.09
C ASP A 27 7.26 -17.26 12.57
N LEU A 28 6.41 -17.76 11.67
CA LEU A 28 5.32 -16.98 11.05
C LEU A 28 4.24 -16.54 12.06
N VAL A 29 4.19 -17.16 13.24
CA VAL A 29 3.32 -16.74 14.34
C VAL A 29 3.58 -15.29 14.75
N THR A 30 4.81 -14.80 14.59
CA THR A 30 5.17 -13.40 14.89
C THR A 30 4.58 -12.41 13.88
N VAL A 31 4.24 -12.88 12.67
CA VAL A 31 3.69 -12.07 11.58
C VAL A 31 2.19 -11.89 11.73
N ASP A 32 1.47 -12.99 11.94
CA ASP A 32 0.02 -12.98 12.17
C ASP A 32 -0.34 -14.07 13.20
N PRO A 33 -1.17 -13.77 14.21
CA PRO A 33 -1.55 -14.76 15.22
C PRO A 33 -2.27 -15.98 14.65
N MET A 34 -2.86 -15.88 13.44
CA MET A 34 -3.52 -17.00 12.76
C MET A 34 -2.54 -17.98 12.09
N TYR A 35 -1.26 -17.61 11.93
CA TYR A 35 -0.23 -18.43 11.26
C TYR A 35 0.38 -19.48 12.20
N GLN A 36 -0.49 -20.27 12.83
CA GLN A 36 -0.12 -21.32 13.76
C GLN A 36 0.01 -22.65 13.02
N PHE A 37 1.20 -23.24 12.98
CA PHE A 37 1.44 -24.56 12.39
C PHE A 37 1.84 -25.56 13.47
N ALA A 38 1.20 -26.74 13.47
CA ALA A 38 1.51 -27.81 14.40
C ALA A 38 2.50 -28.80 13.79
N LEU A 39 3.26 -29.48 14.66
CA LEU A 39 4.25 -30.47 14.26
C LEU A 39 3.61 -31.73 13.65
N GLU A 40 2.46 -32.18 14.16
CA GLU A 40 1.84 -33.43 13.68
C GLU A 40 1.39 -33.34 12.21
N PRO A 41 0.64 -32.31 11.75
CA PRO A 41 0.36 -32.11 10.33
C PRO A 41 1.62 -31.98 9.47
N TYR A 42 2.66 -31.33 10.00
CA TYR A 42 3.94 -31.19 9.30
C TYR A 42 4.64 -32.53 9.07
N ILE A 43 4.65 -33.42 10.07
CA ILE A 43 5.21 -34.78 9.93
C ILE A 43 4.43 -35.57 8.88
N LYS A 44 3.09 -35.48 8.86
CA LYS A 44 2.26 -36.14 7.83
C LYS A 44 2.57 -35.60 6.43
N LEU A 45 2.77 -34.29 6.30
CA LEU A 45 3.20 -33.67 5.04
C LEU A 45 4.59 -34.18 4.59
N PHE A 46 5.53 -34.33 5.51
CA PHE A 46 6.86 -34.88 5.22
C PHE A 46 6.78 -36.35 4.78
N GLN A 47 6.00 -37.19 5.45
CA GLN A 47 5.76 -38.58 5.05
C GLN A 47 5.15 -38.66 3.64
N SER A 48 4.10 -37.87 3.37
CA SER A 48 3.50 -37.79 2.03
C SER A 48 4.50 -37.31 0.97
N SER A 49 5.43 -36.43 1.35
CA SER A 49 6.49 -35.96 0.45
C SER A 49 7.48 -37.08 0.08
N ILE A 50 7.78 -37.99 1.01
CA ILE A 50 8.64 -39.14 0.75
C ILE A 50 7.99 -40.09 -0.25
N ASP A 51 6.71 -40.43 -0.03
CA ASP A 51 5.96 -41.37 -0.88
C ASP A 51 5.78 -40.80 -2.30
N LYS A 52 5.21 -39.60 -2.41
CA LYS A 52 4.91 -38.97 -3.71
C LYS A 52 6.15 -38.63 -4.52
N SER A 53 7.26 -38.25 -3.87
CA SER A 53 8.51 -38.00 -4.59
C SER A 53 9.12 -39.28 -5.17
N SER A 54 8.89 -40.44 -4.53
CA SER A 54 9.33 -41.74 -5.06
C SER A 54 8.53 -42.17 -6.28
N GLU A 55 7.24 -41.85 -6.31
CA GLU A 55 6.34 -42.17 -7.44
C GLU A 55 6.64 -41.30 -8.67
N GLN A 56 6.97 -40.02 -8.47
CA GLN A 56 7.22 -39.07 -9.56
C GLN A 56 8.61 -39.23 -10.20
N ASN A 57 9.61 -39.73 -9.46
CA ASN A 57 10.97 -39.94 -9.96
C ASN A 57 11.47 -41.37 -9.66
N PRO A 58 10.93 -42.40 -10.33
CA PRO A 58 11.28 -43.80 -10.07
C PRO A 58 12.69 -44.18 -10.58
N MET A 59 13.35 -43.30 -11.34
CA MET A 59 14.64 -43.54 -11.99
C MET A 59 15.82 -42.78 -11.33
N THR A 60 15.77 -42.47 -10.04
CA THR A 60 16.95 -41.95 -9.32
C THR A 60 17.96 -43.07 -9.11
N CYS A 61 19.18 -42.91 -9.61
CA CYS A 61 20.18 -43.97 -9.65
C CYS A 61 21.22 -43.90 -8.51
N GLY A 62 21.24 -42.79 -7.75
CA GLY A 62 22.09 -42.59 -6.57
C GLY A 62 21.34 -42.06 -5.34
N VAL A 63 21.91 -42.28 -4.15
CA VAL A 63 21.35 -41.79 -2.87
C VAL A 63 21.37 -40.26 -2.79
N ASP A 64 22.44 -39.63 -3.29
CA ASP A 64 22.58 -38.16 -3.28
C ASP A 64 21.56 -37.47 -4.19
N GLU A 65 21.35 -38.01 -5.39
CA GLU A 65 20.31 -37.53 -6.33
C GLU A 65 18.91 -37.67 -5.73
N ARG A 66 18.63 -38.78 -5.04
CA ARG A 66 17.36 -38.99 -4.33
C ARG A 66 17.14 -37.97 -3.22
N VAL A 67 18.20 -37.63 -2.48
CA VAL A 67 18.19 -36.63 -1.41
C VAL A 67 17.88 -35.23 -1.95
N GLU A 68 18.48 -34.84 -3.08
CA GLU A 68 18.19 -33.56 -3.74
C GLU A 68 16.74 -33.49 -4.21
N VAL A 69 16.27 -34.51 -4.93
CA VAL A 69 14.87 -34.60 -5.39
C VAL A 69 13.87 -34.54 -4.24
N LEU A 70 14.14 -35.25 -3.14
CA LEU A 70 13.29 -35.24 -1.96
C LEU A 70 13.26 -33.85 -1.31
N ASN A 71 14.42 -33.20 -1.17
CA ASN A 71 14.53 -31.86 -0.59
C ASN A 71 13.78 -30.83 -1.44
N ASP A 72 13.91 -30.88 -2.76
CA ASP A 72 13.23 -29.94 -3.67
C ASP A 72 11.71 -30.16 -3.66
N TYR A 73 11.28 -31.42 -3.73
CA TYR A 73 9.86 -31.76 -3.66
C TYR A 73 9.25 -31.32 -2.31
N HIS A 74 9.92 -31.64 -1.20
CA HIS A 74 9.42 -31.27 0.12
C HIS A 74 9.41 -29.76 0.35
N THR A 75 10.44 -29.04 -0.12
CA THR A 75 10.48 -27.57 -0.04
C THR A 75 9.30 -26.94 -0.78
N LEU A 76 8.96 -27.43 -1.97
CA LEU A 76 7.78 -26.98 -2.69
C LEU A 76 6.47 -27.37 -2.01
N ALA A 77 6.37 -28.57 -1.45
CA ALA A 77 5.18 -29.03 -0.72
C ALA A 77 4.91 -28.14 0.50
N VAL A 78 5.96 -27.78 1.26
CA VAL A 78 5.87 -26.85 2.40
C VAL A 78 5.47 -25.45 1.94
N TYR A 79 6.07 -24.93 0.85
CA TYR A 79 5.67 -23.65 0.28
C TYR A 79 4.18 -23.64 -0.06
N ARG A 80 3.68 -24.62 -0.82
CA ARG A 80 2.26 -24.73 -1.19
C ARG A 80 1.34 -24.84 0.03
N PHE A 81 1.73 -25.65 1.00
CA PHE A 81 0.97 -25.83 2.24
C PHE A 81 0.84 -24.52 3.02
N ALA A 82 1.95 -23.78 3.19
CA ALA A 82 1.96 -22.51 3.90
C ALA A 82 1.28 -21.39 3.09
N SER A 83 1.53 -21.28 1.79
CA SER A 83 0.93 -20.27 0.91
C SER A 83 -0.60 -20.33 0.87
N ARG A 84 -1.22 -21.49 1.11
CA ARG A 84 -2.68 -21.60 1.24
C ARG A 84 -3.21 -20.86 2.49
N ALA A 85 -2.43 -20.86 3.57
CA ALA A 85 -2.80 -20.28 4.87
C ALA A 85 -2.39 -18.80 5.03
N LEU A 86 -1.55 -18.28 4.13
CA LEU A 86 -0.98 -16.93 4.21
C LEU A 86 -1.72 -15.96 3.29
N PHE A 87 -1.89 -14.72 3.77
CA PHE A 87 -2.35 -13.60 2.94
C PHE A 87 -1.34 -13.31 1.84
N GLU A 88 -1.81 -12.72 0.73
CA GLU A 88 -0.98 -12.52 -0.47
C GLU A 88 0.29 -11.72 -0.15
N ARG A 89 0.17 -10.68 0.68
CA ARG A 89 1.29 -9.83 1.13
C ARG A 89 2.42 -10.59 1.85
N HIS A 90 2.15 -11.75 2.44
CA HIS A 90 3.13 -12.52 3.21
C HIS A 90 3.72 -13.70 2.42
N LYS A 91 3.26 -13.96 1.18
CA LYS A 91 3.77 -15.08 0.39
C LYS A 91 5.21 -14.86 -0.07
N LEU A 92 5.56 -13.65 -0.51
CA LEU A 92 6.95 -13.31 -0.86
C LEU A 92 7.85 -13.29 0.38
N LEU A 93 7.33 -12.83 1.53
CA LEU A 93 8.01 -12.89 2.83
C LEU A 93 8.38 -14.33 3.18
N LEU A 94 7.44 -15.28 3.04
CA LEU A 94 7.70 -16.71 3.24
C LEU A 94 8.82 -17.19 2.32
N SER A 95 8.77 -16.88 1.03
CA SER A 95 9.78 -17.31 0.07
C SER A 95 11.16 -16.76 0.39
N LEU A 96 11.24 -15.49 0.79
CA LEU A 96 12.48 -14.86 1.24
C LEU A 96 13.01 -15.54 2.52
N HIS A 97 12.16 -15.75 3.54
CA HIS A 97 12.54 -16.41 4.80
C HIS A 97 12.99 -17.86 4.59
N MET A 98 12.28 -18.64 3.77
CA MET A 98 12.70 -19.99 3.39
C MET A 98 14.07 -19.95 2.71
N THR A 99 14.27 -19.06 1.73
CA THR A 99 15.53 -18.94 0.98
C THR A 99 16.69 -18.58 1.90
N THR A 100 16.53 -17.58 2.77
CA THR A 100 17.60 -17.12 3.68
C THR A 100 17.97 -18.18 4.71
N ARG A 101 16.99 -18.88 5.29
CA ARG A 101 17.23 -19.96 6.26
C ARG A 101 17.88 -21.18 5.62
N ILE A 102 17.52 -21.52 4.38
CA ILE A 102 18.18 -22.57 3.60
C ILE A 102 19.63 -22.21 3.26
N LEU A 103 19.90 -20.96 2.89
CA LEU A 103 21.26 -20.51 2.59
C LEU A 103 22.12 -20.41 3.85
N ALA A 104 21.53 -19.97 4.96
CA ALA A 104 22.19 -19.91 6.27
C ALA A 104 22.58 -21.31 6.77
N SER A 105 21.72 -22.33 6.61
CA SER A 105 22.06 -23.71 6.99
C SER A 105 23.19 -24.33 6.14
N LYS A 106 23.38 -23.83 4.92
CA LYS A 106 24.52 -24.16 4.04
C LYS A 106 25.75 -23.25 4.24
N SER A 107 25.70 -22.30 5.18
CA SER A 107 26.74 -21.27 5.37
C SER A 107 27.08 -20.47 4.10
N ALA A 108 26.11 -20.35 3.18
CA ALA A 108 26.25 -19.65 1.90
C ALA A 108 25.69 -18.21 1.94
N LEU A 109 25.35 -17.71 3.14
CA LEU A 109 24.81 -16.37 3.38
C LEU A 109 25.77 -15.62 4.32
N SER A 110 26.28 -14.47 3.88
CA SER A 110 27.07 -13.59 4.75
C SER A 110 26.16 -12.87 5.75
N PRO A 111 26.40 -13.00 7.07
CA PRO A 111 25.59 -12.33 8.09
C PRO A 111 25.64 -10.80 7.98
N ASN A 112 26.79 -10.24 7.61
CA ASN A 112 26.99 -8.79 7.48
C ASN A 112 26.23 -8.22 6.28
N GLU A 113 26.28 -8.91 5.14
CA GLU A 113 25.53 -8.53 3.94
C GLU A 113 24.02 -8.58 4.19
N PHE A 114 23.56 -9.63 4.87
CA PHE A 114 22.15 -9.76 5.19
C PHE A 114 21.68 -8.75 6.25
N ALA A 115 22.52 -8.43 7.25
CA ALA A 115 22.22 -7.37 8.21
C ALA A 115 22.11 -5.99 7.52
N PHE A 116 22.99 -5.70 6.56
CA PHE A 116 22.89 -4.49 5.73
C PHE A 116 21.62 -4.47 4.89
N PHE A 117 21.24 -5.58 4.26
CA PHE A 117 19.98 -5.67 3.51
C PHE A 117 18.77 -5.25 4.36
N LEU A 118 18.70 -5.75 5.59
CA LEU A 118 17.57 -5.52 6.50
C LEU A 118 17.53 -4.09 7.06
N ARG A 119 18.67 -3.57 7.53
CA ARG A 119 18.70 -2.29 8.26
C ARG A 119 19.09 -1.08 7.39
N GLY A 120 19.74 -1.32 6.25
CA GLY A 120 20.38 -0.28 5.45
C GLY A 120 21.64 0.30 6.10
N GLY A 121 22.18 1.35 5.50
CA GLY A 121 23.30 2.12 6.05
C GLY A 121 22.81 3.13 7.09
N GLN A 122 23.32 3.03 8.32
CA GLN A 122 23.10 4.02 9.38
C GLN A 122 24.44 4.60 9.82
N THR A 123 24.92 5.61 9.08
CA THR A 123 26.19 6.29 9.41
C THR A 123 25.91 7.37 10.45
N LEU A 124 26.13 7.06 11.74
CA LEU A 124 25.94 7.99 12.86
C LEU A 124 27.01 9.10 12.88
N ASP A 125 28.24 8.79 12.47
CA ASP A 125 29.34 9.75 12.39
C ASP A 125 29.63 10.14 10.93
N LYS A 126 29.06 11.27 10.52
CA LYS A 126 29.18 11.80 9.14
C LYS A 126 30.51 12.51 8.87
N SER A 127 31.37 12.68 9.88
CA SER A 127 32.61 13.44 9.76
C SER A 127 33.67 12.75 8.89
N THR A 128 33.62 11.42 8.79
CA THR A 128 34.57 10.59 8.03
C THR A 128 34.03 10.14 6.67
N GLN A 129 32.80 10.51 6.34
CA GLN A 129 32.12 10.13 5.11
C GLN A 129 32.61 10.96 3.93
N ALA A 130 32.81 10.32 2.77
CA ALA A 130 33.11 11.04 1.52
C ALA A 130 31.96 12.00 1.16
N VAL A 131 32.28 13.09 0.46
CA VAL A 131 31.28 14.08 0.01
C VAL A 131 30.43 13.47 -1.10
N ASN A 132 29.11 13.68 -1.04
CA ASN A 132 28.21 13.22 -2.08
C ASN A 132 28.56 13.87 -3.44
N PRO A 133 28.87 13.09 -4.49
CA PRO A 133 29.29 13.62 -5.78
C PRO A 133 28.19 14.29 -6.59
N SER A 134 26.91 13.97 -6.32
CA SER A 134 25.78 14.49 -7.08
C SER A 134 24.51 14.60 -6.21
N PRO A 135 24.37 15.66 -5.39
CA PRO A 135 23.21 15.85 -4.52
C PRO A 135 21.88 16.04 -5.27
N ASP A 136 21.93 16.30 -6.59
CA ASP A 136 20.75 16.50 -7.43
C ASP A 136 19.82 15.27 -7.49
N TRP A 137 20.38 14.06 -7.44
CA TRP A 137 19.61 12.80 -7.52
C TRP A 137 20.01 11.75 -6.49
N ILE A 138 21.24 11.81 -5.96
CA ILE A 138 21.66 10.94 -4.86
C ILE A 138 21.23 11.59 -3.56
N THR A 139 20.15 11.09 -2.95
CA THR A 139 19.70 11.58 -1.65
C THR A 139 20.74 11.28 -0.56
N PRO A 140 20.76 12.04 0.56
CA PRO A 140 21.64 11.75 1.69
C PRO A 140 21.52 10.31 2.20
N VAL A 141 20.29 9.75 2.22
CA VAL A 141 20.02 8.38 2.65
C VAL A 141 20.64 7.36 1.68
N CYS A 142 20.53 7.59 0.35
CA CYS A 142 21.18 6.74 -0.64
C CYS A 142 22.70 6.79 -0.50
N TRP A 143 23.28 7.95 -0.20
CA TRP A 143 24.71 8.09 0.02
C TRP A 143 25.19 7.39 1.30
N ASP A 144 24.41 7.48 2.38
CA ASP A 144 24.65 6.72 3.62
C ASP A 144 24.64 5.20 3.34
N ASN A 145 23.72 4.73 2.48
CA ASN A 145 23.69 3.33 2.06
C ASN A 145 24.90 2.93 1.21
N ILE A 146 25.28 3.73 0.19
CA ILE A 146 26.43 3.45 -0.69
C ILE A 146 27.73 3.35 0.14
N THR A 147 27.91 4.27 1.08
CA THR A 147 29.12 4.32 1.92
C THR A 147 29.17 3.16 2.90
N SER A 148 28.04 2.82 3.53
CA SER A 148 27.92 1.67 4.44
C SER A 148 28.07 0.31 3.73
N LEU A 149 27.64 0.22 2.46
CA LEU A 149 27.71 -1.01 1.67
C LEU A 149 29.17 -1.43 1.39
N ALA A 150 30.08 -0.47 1.21
CA ALA A 150 31.51 -0.74 1.11
C ALA A 150 32.12 -1.31 2.41
N VAL A 151 31.54 -0.99 3.57
CA VAL A 151 31.94 -1.53 4.88
C VAL A 151 31.33 -2.91 5.13
N ALA A 152 30.07 -3.11 4.73
CA ALA A 152 29.33 -4.35 4.95
C ALA A 152 29.88 -5.54 4.14
N SER A 153 30.35 -5.29 2.90
CA SER A 153 31.00 -6.29 2.06
C SER A 153 32.24 -5.72 1.36
N PRO A 154 33.39 -5.70 2.08
CA PRO A 154 34.62 -5.10 1.58
C PRO A 154 35.17 -5.76 0.32
N ASP A 155 35.02 -7.08 0.18
CA ASP A 155 35.58 -7.83 -0.96
C ASP A 155 34.80 -7.57 -2.25
N ALA A 156 33.47 -7.56 -2.17
CA ALA A 156 32.60 -7.38 -3.31
C ALA A 156 32.53 -5.93 -3.78
N PHE A 157 32.43 -4.96 -2.86
CA PHE A 157 32.19 -3.55 -3.19
C PHE A 157 33.41 -2.63 -3.05
N LYS A 158 34.61 -3.19 -2.97
CA LYS A 158 35.84 -2.39 -3.02
C LYS A 158 35.88 -1.51 -4.27
N GLY A 159 35.99 -0.19 -4.06
CA GLY A 159 36.07 0.81 -5.12
C GLY A 159 34.71 1.28 -5.66
N PHE A 160 33.59 0.82 -5.12
CA PHE A 160 32.25 1.17 -5.61
C PHE A 160 31.97 2.68 -5.56
N GLN A 161 32.35 3.36 -4.47
CA GLN A 161 32.19 4.82 -4.33
C GLN A 161 32.86 5.57 -5.49
N SER A 162 34.13 5.24 -5.78
CA SER A 162 34.88 5.86 -6.88
C SER A 162 34.29 5.53 -8.25
N ALA A 163 33.75 4.31 -8.43
CA ALA A 163 33.07 3.94 -9.67
C ALA A 163 31.77 4.74 -9.90
N VAL A 164 31.01 5.05 -8.83
CA VAL A 164 29.83 5.92 -8.91
C VAL A 164 30.23 7.35 -9.26
N GLU A 165 31.28 7.88 -8.64
CA GLU A 165 31.82 9.21 -8.92
C GLU A 165 32.30 9.36 -10.37
N GLN A 166 32.98 8.35 -10.91
CA GLN A 166 33.49 8.38 -12.30
C GLN A 166 32.37 8.14 -13.34
N GLY A 167 31.33 7.38 -12.98
CA GLY A 167 30.28 6.91 -13.87
C GLY A 167 28.90 7.56 -13.68
N LEU A 168 28.83 8.79 -13.13
CA LEU A 168 27.56 9.42 -12.69
C LEU A 168 26.43 9.37 -13.73
N ARG A 169 26.73 9.53 -15.03
CA ARG A 169 25.72 9.53 -16.09
C ARG A 169 25.09 8.15 -16.30
N GLU A 170 25.90 7.09 -16.26
CA GLU A 170 25.42 5.70 -16.43
C GLU A 170 24.61 5.25 -15.21
N TRP A 171 25.09 5.58 -14.02
CA TRP A 171 24.36 5.32 -12.77
C TRP A 171 23.06 6.11 -12.68
N LYS A 172 23.03 7.36 -13.12
CA LYS A 172 21.79 8.15 -13.20
C LYS A 172 20.80 7.53 -14.19
N ARG A 173 21.26 7.04 -15.34
CA ARG A 173 20.41 6.32 -16.31
C ARG A 173 19.81 5.06 -15.69
N TRP A 174 20.63 4.24 -15.02
CA TRP A 174 20.16 3.05 -14.31
C TRP A 174 19.17 3.41 -13.18
N TYR A 175 19.47 4.45 -12.40
CA TYR A 175 18.60 4.94 -11.34
C TYR A 175 17.23 5.44 -11.86
N MET A 176 17.19 6.09 -13.03
CA MET A 176 15.97 6.60 -13.65
C MET A 176 15.19 5.54 -14.44
N ALA A 177 15.75 4.35 -14.67
CA ALA A 177 15.04 3.27 -15.34
C ALA A 177 13.77 2.86 -14.58
N SER A 178 12.72 2.44 -15.29
CA SER A 178 11.51 1.94 -14.64
C SER A 178 11.82 0.67 -13.84
N GLU A 179 12.55 -0.28 -14.44
CA GLU A 179 12.89 -1.60 -13.86
C GLU A 179 14.42 -1.80 -13.76
N PRO A 180 15.10 -1.06 -12.87
CA PRO A 180 16.56 -1.10 -12.71
C PRO A 180 17.09 -2.50 -12.34
N GLU A 181 16.31 -3.32 -11.64
CA GLU A 181 16.66 -4.68 -11.25
C GLU A 181 16.74 -5.66 -12.43
N SER A 182 16.15 -5.28 -13.58
CA SER A 182 16.18 -6.03 -14.83
C SER A 182 17.25 -5.53 -15.80
N GLU A 183 17.71 -4.28 -15.63
CA GLU A 183 18.77 -3.69 -16.46
C GLU A 183 20.17 -4.17 -16.04
N PRO A 184 21.12 -4.30 -17.00
CA PRO A 184 22.49 -4.63 -16.67
C PRO A 184 23.14 -3.51 -15.84
N LEU A 185 23.89 -3.90 -14.81
CA LEU A 185 24.63 -2.93 -14.00
C LEU A 185 25.74 -2.25 -14.82
N PRO A 186 25.99 -0.94 -14.60
CA PRO A 186 27.09 -0.23 -15.26
C PRO A 186 28.46 -0.88 -15.01
N GLY A 187 29.34 -0.88 -16.01
CA GLY A 187 30.73 -1.31 -15.86
C GLY A 187 30.92 -2.80 -15.50
N GLU A 188 31.85 -3.07 -14.57
CA GLU A 188 32.25 -4.44 -14.17
C GLU A 188 31.30 -5.12 -13.15
N TRP A 189 30.35 -4.36 -12.61
CA TRP A 189 29.51 -4.78 -11.48
C TRP A 189 28.52 -5.87 -11.85
N GLU A 190 28.10 -5.97 -13.12
CA GLU A 190 27.18 -7.02 -13.58
C GLU A 190 27.78 -8.43 -13.46
N SER A 191 29.07 -8.57 -13.80
CA SER A 191 29.80 -9.84 -13.74
C SER A 191 30.43 -10.13 -12.38
N ARG A 192 30.73 -9.09 -11.59
CA ARG A 192 31.41 -9.20 -10.30
C ARG A 192 30.47 -9.60 -9.16
N LEU A 193 29.23 -9.11 -9.20
CA LEU A 193 28.29 -9.25 -8.10
C LEU A 193 27.44 -10.52 -8.20
N ASP A 194 27.26 -11.18 -7.07
CA ASP A 194 26.33 -12.31 -6.96
C ASP A 194 24.87 -11.85 -6.80
N PRO A 195 23.86 -12.75 -6.85
CA PRO A 195 22.46 -12.36 -6.73
C PRO A 195 22.11 -11.62 -5.43
N LEU A 196 22.78 -11.91 -4.30
CA LEU A 196 22.54 -11.22 -3.03
C LEU A 196 23.11 -9.81 -3.08
N GLN A 197 24.33 -9.65 -3.59
CA GLN A 197 25.01 -8.36 -3.72
C GLN A 197 24.28 -7.44 -4.72
N LYS A 198 23.74 -7.99 -5.82
CA LYS A 198 22.84 -7.24 -6.72
C LYS A 198 21.61 -6.71 -5.97
N LEU A 199 21.02 -7.52 -5.08
CA LEU A 199 19.92 -7.09 -4.21
C LEU A 199 20.34 -5.98 -3.23
N LEU A 200 21.57 -6.02 -2.67
CA LEU A 200 22.09 -4.95 -1.80
C LEU A 200 22.24 -3.62 -2.55
N LEU A 201 22.67 -3.67 -3.81
CA LEU A 201 22.82 -2.48 -4.65
C LEU A 201 21.46 -1.82 -4.92
N VAL A 202 20.43 -2.61 -5.24
CA VAL A 202 19.05 -2.12 -5.35
C VAL A 202 18.58 -1.53 -4.01
N ARG A 203 18.84 -2.20 -2.87
CA ARG A 203 18.51 -1.68 -1.53
C ARG A 203 19.15 -0.32 -1.23
N ALA A 204 20.34 -0.04 -1.77
CA ALA A 204 21.07 1.18 -1.54
C ALA A 204 20.55 2.37 -2.36
N LEU A 205 20.24 2.15 -3.64
CA LEU A 205 19.88 3.19 -4.60
C LEU A 205 18.36 3.28 -4.89
N ARG A 206 17.68 2.13 -4.99
CA ARG A 206 16.29 1.99 -5.47
C ARG A 206 15.46 1.15 -4.50
N GLY A 207 15.22 1.72 -3.32
CA GLY A 207 14.44 1.07 -2.25
C GLY A 207 13.01 0.71 -2.64
N ASP A 208 12.44 1.40 -3.63
CA ASP A 208 11.12 1.12 -4.21
C ASP A 208 11.09 -0.20 -4.99
N ARG A 209 12.23 -0.70 -5.49
CA ARG A 209 12.32 -1.94 -6.29
C ARG A 209 12.77 -3.17 -5.50
N ILE A 210 12.71 -3.10 -4.16
CA ILE A 210 13.12 -4.22 -3.30
C ILE A 210 12.25 -5.47 -3.51
N LEU A 211 10.92 -5.34 -3.62
CA LEU A 211 10.03 -6.50 -3.79
C LEU A 211 10.33 -7.29 -5.09
N PRO A 212 10.37 -6.64 -6.28
CA PRO A 212 10.81 -7.32 -7.51
C PRO A 212 12.22 -7.90 -7.42
N ALA A 213 13.17 -7.17 -6.82
CA ALA A 213 14.54 -7.65 -6.64
C ALA A 213 14.62 -8.88 -5.73
N VAL A 214 13.82 -8.94 -4.67
CA VAL A 214 13.67 -10.13 -3.82
C VAL A 214 13.08 -11.30 -4.61
N GLY A 215 12.06 -11.06 -5.45
CA GLY A 215 11.51 -12.07 -6.35
C GLY A 215 12.57 -12.66 -7.30
N ARG A 216 13.43 -11.82 -7.88
CA ARG A 216 14.56 -12.26 -8.72
C ARG A 216 15.60 -13.04 -7.91
N PHE A 217 15.92 -12.60 -6.70
CA PHE A 217 16.83 -13.31 -5.79
C PHE A 217 16.32 -14.72 -5.44
N VAL A 218 15.03 -14.83 -5.08
CA VAL A 218 14.37 -16.12 -4.81
C VAL A 218 14.36 -16.99 -6.06
N THR A 219 14.02 -16.43 -7.22
CA THR A 219 13.99 -17.15 -8.50
C THR A 219 15.36 -17.71 -8.86
N ALA A 220 16.43 -16.95 -8.63
CA ALA A 220 17.80 -17.39 -8.90
C ALA A 220 18.29 -18.50 -7.96
N LYS A 221 17.77 -18.59 -6.72
CA LYS A 221 18.24 -19.55 -5.70
C LYS A 221 17.34 -20.78 -5.52
N MET A 222 16.02 -20.64 -5.65
CA MET A 222 15.04 -21.72 -5.48
C MET A 222 14.20 -21.99 -6.74
N GLY A 223 14.16 -21.07 -7.70
CA GLY A 223 13.39 -21.19 -8.95
C GLY A 223 12.08 -20.39 -8.96
N PRO A 224 11.46 -20.21 -10.14
CA PRO A 224 10.31 -19.31 -10.32
C PRO A 224 9.02 -19.76 -9.60
N ARG A 225 8.89 -21.07 -9.32
CA ARG A 225 7.72 -21.68 -8.66
C ARG A 225 7.47 -21.21 -7.23
N PHE A 226 8.42 -20.48 -6.63
CA PHE A 226 8.34 -19.93 -5.28
C PHE A 226 7.95 -18.45 -5.25
N VAL A 227 7.85 -17.82 -6.41
CA VAL A 227 7.37 -16.43 -6.55
C VAL A 227 5.93 -16.42 -7.06
N GLU A 228 5.56 -17.39 -7.88
CA GLU A 228 4.20 -17.58 -8.35
C GLU A 228 3.36 -18.38 -7.34
N PRO A 229 2.37 -17.77 -6.67
CA PRO A 229 1.53 -18.49 -5.73
C PRO A 229 0.66 -19.52 -6.46
N PRO A 230 0.41 -20.70 -5.85
CA PRO A 230 -0.51 -21.67 -6.42
C PRO A 230 -1.95 -21.12 -6.43
N ASN A 231 -2.72 -21.51 -7.46
CA ASN A 231 -4.15 -21.22 -7.50
C ASN A 231 -4.85 -21.81 -6.27
N PHE A 232 -5.84 -21.07 -5.76
CA PHE A 232 -6.69 -21.55 -4.68
C PHE A 232 -7.64 -22.63 -5.22
N ASP A 233 -7.60 -23.81 -4.60
CA ASP A 233 -8.41 -24.97 -4.97
C ASP A 233 -9.03 -25.56 -3.69
N LEU A 234 -10.33 -25.30 -3.51
CA LEU A 234 -11.07 -25.78 -2.34
C LEU A 234 -11.30 -27.30 -2.39
N GLU A 235 -11.41 -27.87 -3.59
CA GLU A 235 -11.67 -29.30 -3.76
C GLU A 235 -10.44 -30.11 -3.33
N ALA A 236 -9.25 -29.70 -3.75
CA ALA A 236 -8.00 -30.31 -3.30
C ALA A 236 -7.81 -30.22 -1.77
N ILE A 237 -8.16 -29.08 -1.16
CA ILE A 237 -8.09 -28.91 0.31
C ILE A 237 -9.10 -29.83 1.01
N TYR A 238 -10.29 -30.00 0.45
CA TYR A 238 -11.29 -30.92 0.98
C TYR A 238 -10.83 -32.38 0.90
N ASP A 239 -10.24 -32.80 -0.22
CA ASP A 239 -9.75 -34.18 -0.39
C ASP A 239 -8.54 -34.49 0.50
N GLU A 240 -7.75 -33.47 0.87
CA GLU A 240 -6.70 -33.57 1.90
C GLU A 240 -7.26 -33.56 3.35
N SER A 241 -8.55 -33.25 3.54
CA SER A 241 -9.20 -33.10 4.85
C SER A 241 -9.81 -34.38 5.41
N ASP A 242 -9.94 -34.42 6.73
CA ASP A 242 -10.57 -35.50 7.47
C ASP A 242 -11.66 -34.96 8.42
N ALA A 243 -12.58 -35.82 8.87
CA ALA A 243 -13.66 -35.47 9.79
C ALA A 243 -13.18 -34.94 11.15
N ARG A 244 -11.90 -35.21 11.49
CA ARG A 244 -11.24 -34.75 12.70
C ARG A 244 -10.44 -33.46 12.53
N ILE A 245 -10.21 -33.03 11.30
CA ILE A 245 -9.39 -31.85 10.97
C ILE A 245 -10.36 -30.75 10.52
N PRO A 246 -10.65 -29.76 11.38
CA PRO A 246 -11.51 -28.66 10.98
C PRO A 246 -10.83 -27.79 9.92
N LEU A 247 -11.64 -27.12 9.11
CA LEU A 247 -11.20 -26.19 8.08
C LEU A 247 -11.58 -24.77 8.50
N VAL A 248 -10.66 -23.82 8.38
CA VAL A 248 -10.92 -22.41 8.71
C VAL A 248 -10.57 -21.49 7.55
N PHE A 249 -11.56 -20.69 7.16
CA PHE A 249 -11.39 -19.54 6.28
C PHE A 249 -10.94 -18.34 7.10
N VAL A 250 -9.74 -17.86 6.83
CA VAL A 250 -9.24 -16.59 7.34
C VAL A 250 -9.62 -15.51 6.32
N LEU A 251 -10.53 -14.63 6.73
CA LEU A 251 -11.17 -13.70 5.81
C LEU A 251 -10.38 -12.40 5.67
N SER A 252 -10.32 -11.89 4.45
CA SER A 252 -10.09 -10.46 4.20
C SER A 252 -11.41 -9.70 4.33
N PRO A 253 -11.37 -8.40 4.70
CA PRO A 253 -12.58 -7.58 4.80
C PRO A 253 -13.43 -7.66 3.52
N GLY A 254 -14.75 -7.82 3.69
CA GLY A 254 -15.70 -7.82 2.57
C GLY A 254 -15.81 -9.13 1.77
N MET A 255 -15.06 -10.17 2.12
CA MET A 255 -15.13 -11.49 1.48
C MET A 255 -16.07 -12.45 2.23
N ASP A 256 -16.96 -13.12 1.51
CA ASP A 256 -17.83 -14.18 2.04
C ASP A 256 -17.52 -15.53 1.36
N PRO A 257 -17.05 -16.56 2.10
CA PRO A 257 -16.75 -17.88 1.54
C PRO A 257 -18.01 -18.74 1.33
N THR A 258 -19.19 -18.28 1.76
CA THR A 258 -20.43 -19.06 1.73
C THR A 258 -20.83 -19.54 0.32
N PRO A 259 -20.76 -18.71 -0.75
CA PRO A 259 -21.11 -19.15 -2.10
C PRO A 259 -20.20 -20.28 -2.60
N LEU A 260 -18.90 -20.14 -2.36
CA LEU A 260 -17.88 -21.12 -2.72
C LEU A 260 -18.12 -22.47 -2.02
N LEU A 261 -18.34 -22.44 -0.70
CA LEU A 261 -18.62 -23.65 0.08
C LEU A 261 -19.93 -24.32 -0.34
N ARG A 262 -20.96 -23.52 -0.63
CA ARG A 262 -22.25 -24.02 -1.15
C ARG A 262 -22.07 -24.74 -2.48
N GLY A 263 -21.31 -24.16 -3.41
CA GLY A 263 -21.00 -24.78 -4.70
C GLY A 263 -20.35 -26.16 -4.53
N LEU A 264 -19.35 -26.25 -3.64
CA LEU A 264 -18.69 -27.52 -3.32
C LEU A 264 -19.66 -28.54 -2.70
N ALA A 265 -20.46 -28.14 -1.71
CA ALA A 265 -21.41 -29.04 -1.06
C ALA A 265 -22.43 -29.63 -2.04
N VAL A 266 -22.92 -28.81 -2.98
CA VAL A 266 -23.82 -29.24 -4.05
C VAL A 266 -23.12 -30.21 -5.01
N SER A 267 -21.88 -29.92 -5.42
CA SER A 267 -21.12 -30.80 -6.33
C SER A 267 -20.86 -32.19 -5.74
N ARG A 268 -20.67 -32.29 -4.42
CA ARG A 268 -20.45 -33.55 -3.69
C ARG A 268 -21.75 -34.16 -3.15
N GLY A 269 -22.91 -33.56 -3.42
CA GLY A 269 -24.22 -34.05 -2.97
C GLY A 269 -24.36 -34.18 -1.45
N THR A 270 -23.64 -33.38 -0.66
CA THR A 270 -23.59 -33.49 0.80
C THR A 270 -24.49 -32.44 1.46
N GLU A 271 -25.28 -32.86 2.46
CA GLU A 271 -26.05 -31.91 3.28
C GLU A 271 -25.08 -31.01 4.06
N TRP A 272 -25.36 -29.72 4.11
CA TRP A 272 -24.60 -28.76 4.90
C TRP A 272 -25.53 -27.79 5.62
N LYS A 273 -25.10 -27.31 6.78
CA LYS A 273 -25.83 -26.33 7.59
C LYS A 273 -24.90 -25.20 8.01
N THR A 274 -25.41 -23.98 7.93
CA THR A 274 -24.68 -22.76 8.28
C THR A 274 -25.29 -22.07 9.49
N ILE A 275 -24.44 -21.53 10.37
CA ILE A 275 -24.82 -20.61 11.44
C ILE A 275 -23.82 -19.46 11.46
N SER A 276 -24.32 -18.23 11.31
CA SER A 276 -23.54 -17.03 11.57
C SER A 276 -23.50 -16.75 13.07
N LEU A 277 -22.29 -16.74 13.63
CA LEU A 277 -22.06 -16.51 15.05
C LEU A 277 -22.25 -15.02 15.36
N GLY A 278 -23.05 -14.77 16.39
CA GLY A 278 -23.39 -13.46 16.91
C GLY A 278 -24.03 -13.64 18.28
N GLN A 279 -24.57 -12.56 18.85
CA GLN A 279 -25.13 -12.61 20.20
C GLN A 279 -26.22 -13.68 20.33
N GLY A 280 -26.00 -14.66 21.22
CA GLY A 280 -26.97 -15.72 21.55
C GLY A 280 -26.99 -16.94 20.62
N GLN A 281 -26.14 -17.02 19.58
CA GLN A 281 -26.13 -18.17 18.64
C GLN A 281 -25.29 -19.38 19.11
N ALA A 282 -24.45 -19.20 20.13
CA ALA A 282 -23.54 -20.24 20.62
C ALA A 282 -24.23 -21.58 20.98
N PRO A 283 -25.33 -21.62 21.76
CA PRO A 283 -25.97 -22.90 22.10
C PRO A 283 -26.52 -23.66 20.88
N LYS A 284 -27.01 -22.92 19.87
CA LYS A 284 -27.51 -23.50 18.62
C LYS A 284 -26.36 -24.08 17.80
N ALA A 285 -25.22 -23.40 17.76
CA ALA A 285 -24.00 -23.90 17.13
C ALA A 285 -23.51 -25.20 17.78
N GLU A 286 -23.52 -25.29 19.11
CA GLU A 286 -23.14 -26.52 19.82
C GLU A 286 -24.07 -27.69 19.52
N ALA A 287 -25.39 -27.46 19.53
CA ALA A 287 -26.37 -28.50 19.23
C ALA A 287 -26.22 -28.99 17.78
N MET A 288 -25.99 -28.07 16.84
CA MET A 288 -25.76 -28.38 15.43
C MET A 288 -24.46 -29.16 15.24
N LEU A 289 -23.39 -28.80 15.95
CA LEU A 289 -22.11 -29.51 15.89
C LEU A 289 -22.28 -30.96 16.37
N ARG A 290 -22.88 -31.17 17.55
CA ARG A 290 -23.10 -32.52 18.10
C ARG A 290 -23.97 -33.38 17.17
N HIS A 291 -24.98 -32.79 16.54
CA HIS A 291 -25.80 -33.49 15.56
C HIS A 291 -25.02 -33.79 14.27
N GLY A 292 -24.25 -32.83 13.75
CA GLY A 292 -23.41 -33.00 12.56
C GLY A 292 -22.41 -34.15 12.71
N VAL A 293 -21.78 -34.26 13.87
CA VAL A 293 -20.84 -35.36 14.19
C VAL A 293 -21.51 -36.73 14.13
N ALA A 294 -22.76 -36.85 14.59
CA ALA A 294 -23.51 -38.10 14.61
C ALA A 294 -24.16 -38.44 13.25
N ALA A 295 -24.69 -37.43 12.55
CA ALA A 295 -25.46 -37.62 11.31
C ALA A 295 -24.62 -37.53 10.03
N GLY A 296 -23.44 -36.91 10.06
CA GLY A 296 -22.52 -36.87 8.93
C GLY A 296 -22.78 -35.77 7.89
N PHE A 297 -23.25 -34.60 8.30
CA PHE A 297 -23.40 -33.43 7.42
C PHE A 297 -22.35 -32.36 7.72
N TRP A 298 -22.13 -31.43 6.79
CA TRP A 298 -21.16 -30.35 6.99
C TRP A 298 -21.73 -29.24 7.87
N VAL A 299 -20.92 -28.77 8.80
CA VAL A 299 -21.27 -27.66 9.68
C VAL A 299 -20.39 -26.46 9.35
N PHE A 300 -21.00 -25.35 8.94
CA PHE A 300 -20.31 -24.08 8.73
C PHE A 300 -20.67 -23.08 9.84
N LEU A 301 -19.66 -22.62 10.56
CA LEU A 301 -19.78 -21.55 11.55
C LEU A 301 -19.17 -20.27 10.98
N ALA A 302 -20.02 -19.30 10.64
CA ALA A 302 -19.58 -18.04 10.07
C ALA A 302 -19.23 -17.01 11.15
N ASN A 303 -18.27 -16.12 10.87
CA ASN A 303 -17.92 -14.97 11.70
C ASN A 303 -17.54 -15.31 13.15
N CYS A 304 -16.68 -16.31 13.35
CA CYS A 304 -16.21 -16.74 14.67
C CYS A 304 -15.59 -15.61 15.50
N HIS A 305 -14.95 -14.62 14.87
CA HIS A 305 -14.39 -13.43 15.52
C HIS A 305 -15.44 -12.57 16.25
N LEU A 306 -16.73 -12.66 15.91
CA LEU A 306 -17.81 -11.94 16.59
C LEU A 306 -18.23 -12.58 17.92
N SER A 307 -17.82 -13.83 18.18
CA SER A 307 -18.17 -14.59 19.39
C SER A 307 -16.94 -15.08 20.14
N VAL A 308 -15.98 -14.18 20.37
CA VAL A 308 -14.68 -14.48 21.00
C VAL A 308 -14.83 -15.18 22.36
N SER A 309 -15.83 -14.81 23.17
CA SER A 309 -16.06 -15.39 24.49
C SER A 309 -16.42 -16.88 24.46
N TRP A 310 -16.95 -17.37 23.33
CA TRP A 310 -17.35 -18.77 23.16
C TRP A 310 -16.28 -19.63 22.49
N LEU A 311 -15.26 -19.04 21.86
CA LEU A 311 -14.21 -19.80 21.18
C LEU A 311 -13.48 -20.82 22.08
N PRO A 312 -13.20 -20.56 23.37
CA PRO A 312 -12.63 -21.57 24.25
C PRO A 312 -13.54 -22.79 24.48
N ALA A 313 -14.86 -22.59 24.47
CA ALA A 313 -15.81 -23.69 24.55
C ALA A 313 -15.83 -24.50 23.25
N LEU A 314 -15.76 -23.82 22.09
CA LEU A 314 -15.63 -24.49 20.79
C LEU A 314 -14.33 -25.30 20.71
N GLU A 315 -13.20 -24.77 21.16
CA GLU A 315 -11.94 -25.50 21.27
C GLU A 315 -12.13 -26.79 22.08
N LYS A 316 -12.76 -26.71 23.25
CA LYS A 316 -13.03 -27.89 24.08
C LYS A 316 -13.87 -28.94 23.36
N LEU A 317 -14.91 -28.53 22.64
CA LEU A 317 -15.77 -29.43 21.87
C LEU A 317 -15.02 -30.13 20.72
N VAL A 318 -14.15 -29.40 20.02
CA VAL A 318 -13.50 -29.88 18.80
C VAL A 318 -12.19 -30.63 19.11
N VAL A 319 -11.42 -30.15 20.07
CA VAL A 319 -10.14 -30.75 20.44
C VAL A 319 -10.37 -31.96 21.36
N HIS A 320 -11.21 -31.84 22.39
CA HIS A 320 -11.39 -32.92 23.36
C HIS A 320 -12.55 -33.86 23.02
N GLU A 321 -13.79 -33.34 22.89
CA GLU A 321 -14.96 -34.22 22.74
C GLU A 321 -15.03 -34.96 21.39
N LEU A 322 -14.51 -34.33 20.34
CA LEU A 322 -14.48 -34.88 18.98
C LEU A 322 -13.37 -35.93 18.77
N GLU A 323 -12.33 -35.93 19.61
CA GLU A 323 -11.29 -36.98 19.60
C GLU A 323 -11.75 -38.26 20.30
N GLU A 324 -12.50 -38.12 21.39
CA GLU A 324 -13.04 -39.26 22.15
C GLU A 324 -14.12 -40.03 21.37
N LYS A 325 -14.76 -39.37 20.39
CA LYS A 325 -15.82 -39.95 19.56
C LYS A 325 -15.29 -40.34 18.18
N THR A 326 -15.93 -41.31 17.53
CA THR A 326 -15.72 -41.61 16.12
C THR A 326 -16.69 -40.77 15.29
N PRO A 327 -16.27 -39.62 14.72
CA PRO A 327 -17.14 -38.82 13.87
C PRO A 327 -17.51 -39.61 12.61
N HIS A 328 -18.69 -39.31 12.05
CA HIS A 328 -19.09 -39.87 10.76
C HIS A 328 -18.10 -39.45 9.65
N ALA A 329 -17.78 -40.36 8.72
CA ALA A 329 -16.73 -40.12 7.72
C ALA A 329 -16.98 -38.90 6.81
N THR A 330 -18.24 -38.59 6.52
CA THR A 330 -18.65 -37.44 5.69
C THR A 330 -18.75 -36.12 6.45
N PHE A 331 -18.68 -36.14 7.80
CA PHE A 331 -18.72 -34.92 8.61
C PHE A 331 -17.51 -34.03 8.30
N ARG A 332 -17.74 -32.72 8.16
CA ARG A 332 -16.68 -31.71 8.13
C ARG A 332 -17.13 -30.48 8.90
N LEU A 333 -16.20 -29.91 9.66
CA LEU A 333 -16.38 -28.64 10.36
C LEU A 333 -15.65 -27.55 9.59
N TRP A 334 -16.41 -26.54 9.17
CA TRP A 334 -15.94 -25.34 8.49
C TRP A 334 -16.14 -24.13 9.41
N LEU A 335 -15.12 -23.30 9.50
CA LEU A 335 -15.11 -22.08 10.30
C LEU A 335 -14.77 -20.89 9.40
N SER A 336 -15.26 -19.70 9.69
CA SER A 336 -14.71 -18.47 9.11
C SER A 336 -14.49 -17.40 10.16
N SER A 337 -13.37 -16.67 10.04
CA SER A 337 -12.99 -15.65 11.00
C SER A 337 -12.07 -14.61 10.36
N ASP A 338 -12.26 -13.35 10.75
CA ASP A 338 -11.23 -12.34 10.60
C ASP A 338 -10.03 -12.68 11.51
N PRO A 339 -8.80 -12.27 11.16
CA PRO A 339 -7.63 -12.42 12.01
C PRO A 339 -7.86 -11.80 13.39
N THR A 340 -7.67 -12.59 14.45
CA THR A 340 -7.80 -12.12 15.83
C THR A 340 -6.86 -12.89 16.77
N PRO A 341 -6.07 -12.19 17.60
CA PRO A 341 -5.15 -12.83 18.54
C PRO A 341 -5.86 -13.60 19.64
N LYS A 342 -7.17 -13.42 19.80
CA LYS A 342 -8.00 -14.11 20.79
C LYS A 342 -8.56 -15.44 20.28
N PHE A 343 -8.27 -15.82 19.03
CA PHE A 343 -8.69 -17.11 18.52
C PHE A 343 -7.85 -18.22 19.20
N PRO A 344 -8.48 -19.31 19.69
CA PRO A 344 -7.75 -20.30 20.47
C PRO A 344 -6.67 -21.03 19.68
N ILE A 345 -5.46 -21.06 20.24
CA ILE A 345 -4.25 -21.55 19.57
C ILE A 345 -4.34 -23.05 19.29
N ALA A 346 -4.82 -23.87 20.24
CA ALA A 346 -4.88 -25.32 20.03
C ALA A 346 -5.88 -25.70 18.92
N LEU A 347 -7.00 -24.97 18.84
CA LEU A 347 -7.95 -25.13 17.74
C LEU A 347 -7.29 -24.75 16.40
N LEU A 348 -6.62 -23.59 16.32
CA LEU A 348 -5.92 -23.19 15.11
C LEU A 348 -4.86 -24.22 14.71
N GLN A 349 -4.02 -24.67 15.63
CA GLN A 349 -2.97 -25.65 15.37
C GLN A 349 -3.51 -26.94 14.72
N LYS A 350 -4.72 -27.37 15.10
CA LYS A 350 -5.41 -28.53 14.53
C LYS A 350 -6.14 -28.24 13.21
N CYS A 351 -6.55 -27.00 12.96
CA CYS A 351 -7.26 -26.62 11.74
C CYS A 351 -6.34 -26.59 10.50
N MET A 352 -6.92 -26.93 9.34
CA MET A 352 -6.40 -26.50 8.05
C MET A 352 -6.89 -25.10 7.75
N LYS A 353 -5.94 -24.18 7.53
CA LYS A 353 -6.23 -22.77 7.29
C LYS A 353 -6.20 -22.49 5.80
N MET A 354 -7.09 -21.62 5.37
CA MET A 354 -7.05 -21.05 4.05
C MET A 354 -7.48 -19.59 4.07
N THR A 355 -6.78 -18.73 3.34
CA THR A 355 -7.14 -17.32 3.22
C THR A 355 -8.01 -17.09 1.99
N THR A 356 -9.09 -16.34 2.14
CA THR A 356 -9.92 -15.88 1.01
C THR A 356 -9.69 -14.40 0.78
N GLU A 357 -8.75 -14.09 -0.11
CA GLU A 357 -8.39 -12.74 -0.55
C GLU A 357 -8.41 -12.72 -2.09
N PRO A 358 -8.87 -11.64 -2.74
CA PRO A 358 -8.63 -11.47 -4.17
C PRO A 358 -7.12 -11.49 -4.44
N PRO A 359 -6.65 -12.19 -5.49
CA PRO A 359 -5.23 -12.23 -5.81
C PRO A 359 -4.72 -10.82 -6.16
N ARG A 360 -3.43 -10.57 -5.95
CA ARG A 360 -2.78 -9.32 -6.38
C ARG A 360 -2.33 -9.44 -7.84
N GLY A 361 -2.36 -8.34 -8.57
CA GLY A 361 -2.04 -8.25 -10.00
C GLY A 361 -3.26 -8.27 -10.92
N LEU A 362 -3.18 -7.53 -12.03
CA LEU A 362 -4.21 -7.50 -13.06
C LEU A 362 -4.41 -8.88 -13.67
N LYS A 363 -3.31 -9.56 -14.01
CA LYS A 363 -3.35 -10.90 -14.62
C LYS A 363 -4.13 -11.88 -13.77
N ALA A 364 -3.82 -11.94 -12.47
CA ALA A 364 -4.41 -12.89 -11.56
C ALA A 364 -5.90 -12.59 -11.30
N ASN A 365 -6.27 -11.30 -11.17
CA ASN A 365 -7.67 -10.89 -11.02
C ASN A 365 -8.50 -11.21 -12.27
N MET A 366 -8.00 -10.90 -13.47
CA MET A 366 -8.69 -11.22 -14.72
C MET A 366 -8.83 -12.74 -14.89
N ALA A 367 -7.77 -13.51 -14.64
CA ALA A 367 -7.79 -14.96 -14.75
C ALA A 367 -8.84 -15.57 -13.82
N ARG A 368 -8.93 -15.08 -12.57
CA ARG A 368 -9.93 -15.49 -11.59
C ARG A 368 -11.35 -15.24 -12.10
N LEU A 369 -11.64 -14.03 -12.59
CA LEU A 369 -12.97 -13.69 -13.11
C LEU A 369 -13.36 -14.58 -14.31
N LEU A 370 -12.43 -14.81 -15.25
CA LEU A 370 -12.67 -15.66 -16.42
C LEU A 370 -12.80 -17.16 -16.09
N ILE A 371 -12.20 -17.63 -15.00
CA ILE A 371 -12.38 -19.00 -14.49
C ILE A 371 -13.77 -19.15 -13.87
N ASN A 372 -14.24 -18.14 -13.15
CA ASN A 372 -15.54 -18.15 -12.48
C ASN A 372 -16.73 -17.98 -13.43
N LEU A 373 -16.52 -17.35 -14.60
CA LEU A 373 -17.54 -17.23 -15.63
C LEU A 373 -17.90 -18.61 -16.23
N SER A 374 -19.20 -18.90 -16.29
CA SER A 374 -19.70 -20.11 -16.94
C SER A 374 -19.88 -19.93 -18.45
N GLU A 375 -19.84 -21.05 -19.20
CA GLU A 375 -20.15 -21.02 -20.64
C GLU A 375 -21.57 -20.51 -20.90
N ASP A 376 -22.53 -20.88 -20.05
CA ASP A 376 -23.90 -20.39 -20.14
C ASP A 376 -23.97 -18.86 -20.01
N GLN A 377 -23.21 -18.28 -19.07
CA GLN A 377 -23.11 -16.82 -18.92
C GLN A 377 -22.47 -16.16 -20.14
N PHE A 378 -21.47 -16.81 -20.74
CA PHE A 378 -20.76 -16.30 -21.91
C PHE A 378 -21.61 -16.29 -23.19
N THR A 379 -22.61 -17.19 -23.30
CA THR A 379 -23.47 -17.32 -24.48
C THR A 379 -24.89 -16.79 -24.32
N ARG A 380 -25.23 -16.16 -23.19
CA ARG A 380 -26.61 -15.82 -22.85
C ARG A 380 -27.24 -14.70 -23.68
N CYS A 381 -26.45 -13.76 -24.19
CA CYS A 381 -26.94 -12.58 -24.90
C CYS A 381 -27.10 -12.84 -26.40
N THR A 382 -28.15 -12.27 -26.99
CA THR A 382 -28.44 -12.37 -28.43
C THR A 382 -27.40 -11.65 -29.30
N GLN A 383 -26.89 -10.51 -28.84
CA GLN A 383 -25.80 -9.74 -29.43
C GLN A 383 -24.44 -10.25 -28.95
N ALA A 384 -24.09 -11.48 -29.36
CA ALA A 384 -22.98 -12.21 -28.77
C ALA A 384 -21.62 -11.50 -28.91
N ASN A 385 -21.32 -10.85 -30.04
CA ASN A 385 -20.01 -10.22 -30.26
C ASN A 385 -19.84 -8.96 -29.39
N GLU A 386 -20.81 -8.06 -29.45
CA GLU A 386 -20.86 -6.83 -28.66
C GLU A 386 -20.80 -7.14 -27.17
N TYR A 387 -21.60 -8.11 -26.72
CA TYR A 387 -21.61 -8.57 -25.34
C TYR A 387 -20.25 -9.11 -24.90
N ARG A 388 -19.60 -9.99 -25.69
CA ARG A 388 -18.30 -10.58 -25.35
C ARG A 388 -17.18 -9.54 -25.26
N LYS A 389 -17.18 -8.52 -26.12
CA LYS A 389 -16.20 -7.42 -26.07
C LYS A 389 -16.42 -6.56 -24.84
N LEU A 390 -17.67 -6.17 -24.56
CA LEU A 390 -18.00 -5.36 -23.38
C LEU A 390 -17.84 -6.12 -22.06
N LEU A 391 -18.07 -7.43 -22.05
CA LEU A 391 -17.78 -8.30 -20.91
C LEU A 391 -16.28 -8.34 -20.63
N PHE A 392 -15.43 -8.42 -21.66
CA PHE A 392 -13.98 -8.34 -21.50
C PHE A 392 -13.55 -6.96 -20.97
N SER A 393 -14.14 -5.87 -21.48
CA SER A 393 -13.95 -4.52 -20.92
C SER A 393 -14.36 -4.44 -19.45
N LEU A 394 -15.45 -5.11 -19.05
CA LEU A 394 -15.88 -5.16 -17.65
C LEU A 394 -14.91 -5.95 -16.77
N VAL A 395 -14.38 -7.09 -17.25
CA VAL A 395 -13.33 -7.87 -16.56
C VAL A 395 -12.08 -7.02 -16.34
N TRP A 396 -11.64 -6.30 -17.38
CA TRP A 396 -10.52 -5.36 -17.30
C TRP A 396 -10.79 -4.22 -16.32
N PHE A 397 -11.96 -3.58 -16.43
CA PHE A 397 -12.37 -2.49 -15.56
C PHE A 397 -12.36 -2.91 -14.09
N HIS A 398 -13.01 -4.04 -13.76
CA HIS A 398 -13.06 -4.54 -12.39
C HIS A 398 -11.65 -4.87 -11.85
N ALA A 399 -10.79 -5.49 -12.66
CA ALA A 399 -9.40 -5.76 -12.29
C ALA A 399 -8.61 -4.47 -12.01
N ILE A 400 -8.79 -3.43 -12.83
CA ILE A 400 -8.19 -2.10 -12.58
C ILE A 400 -8.65 -1.54 -11.23
N LEU A 401 -9.95 -1.55 -10.94
CA LEU A 401 -10.46 -0.96 -9.70
C LEU A 401 -9.87 -1.64 -8.46
N LEU A 402 -9.79 -2.97 -8.47
CA LEU A 402 -9.24 -3.77 -7.39
C LEU A 402 -7.75 -3.49 -7.15
N GLU A 403 -6.95 -3.40 -8.21
CA GLU A 403 -5.49 -3.26 -8.11
C GLU A 403 -5.03 -1.81 -8.01
N ARG A 404 -5.85 -0.84 -8.42
CA ARG A 404 -5.51 0.59 -8.33
C ARG A 404 -5.28 1.07 -6.89
N LYS A 405 -5.80 0.35 -5.88
CA LYS A 405 -5.47 0.58 -4.46
C LYS A 405 -3.97 0.51 -4.16
N LYS A 406 -3.19 -0.16 -5.03
CA LYS A 406 -1.71 -0.23 -4.91
C LYS A 406 -1.04 1.14 -4.96
N PHE A 407 -1.66 2.15 -5.57
CA PHE A 407 -1.09 3.50 -5.68
C PHE A 407 -1.50 4.43 -4.51
N LYS A 408 -2.13 3.90 -3.45
CA LYS A 408 -2.60 4.68 -2.29
C LYS A 408 -3.41 5.91 -2.75
N ASN A 409 -3.07 7.11 -2.26
CA ASN A 409 -3.78 8.37 -2.51
C ASN A 409 -3.73 8.83 -3.98
N LEU A 410 -2.75 8.39 -4.78
CA LEU A 410 -2.71 8.62 -6.22
C LEU A 410 -3.69 7.70 -6.97
N GLY A 411 -3.97 6.53 -6.41
CA GLY A 411 -4.94 5.58 -6.93
C GLY A 411 -6.37 6.00 -6.61
N TRP A 412 -6.68 6.04 -5.32
CA TRP A 412 -7.97 6.44 -4.75
C TRP A 412 -7.75 7.34 -3.54
N ASN A 413 -8.61 8.34 -3.32
CA ASN A 413 -8.53 9.10 -2.08
C ASN A 413 -8.91 8.21 -0.88
N VAL A 414 -9.92 7.36 -1.04
CA VAL A 414 -10.35 6.37 -0.03
C VAL A 414 -10.17 4.96 -0.59
N ALA A 415 -9.64 4.04 0.22
CA ALA A 415 -9.57 2.64 -0.17
C ALA A 415 -10.98 2.01 -0.15
N TYR A 416 -11.56 1.82 -1.33
CA TYR A 416 -12.87 1.19 -1.51
C TYR A 416 -12.73 -0.33 -1.67
N ASP A 417 -13.59 -1.07 -0.99
CA ASP A 417 -13.67 -2.52 -1.10
C ASP A 417 -14.71 -2.90 -2.18
N PHE A 418 -14.25 -3.00 -3.43
CA PHE A 418 -15.05 -3.57 -4.52
C PHE A 418 -15.04 -5.10 -4.45
N ASN A 419 -16.14 -5.74 -4.80
CA ASN A 419 -16.29 -7.19 -4.68
C ASN A 419 -16.88 -7.83 -5.95
N ASP A 420 -16.89 -9.17 -5.97
CA ASP A 420 -17.39 -9.93 -7.12
C ASP A 420 -18.89 -9.71 -7.36
N SER A 421 -19.68 -9.41 -6.32
CA SER A 421 -21.11 -9.10 -6.51
C SER A 421 -21.33 -7.81 -7.30
N ASP A 422 -20.43 -6.82 -7.19
CA ASP A 422 -20.49 -5.62 -8.01
C ASP A 422 -20.29 -5.97 -9.49
N PHE A 423 -19.35 -6.88 -9.79
CA PHE A 423 -19.10 -7.39 -11.14
C PHE A 423 -20.31 -8.16 -11.69
N ASP A 424 -20.87 -9.09 -10.90
CA ASP A 424 -22.01 -9.91 -11.31
C ASP A 424 -23.25 -9.05 -11.62
N ILE A 425 -23.50 -7.99 -10.83
CA ILE A 425 -24.62 -7.06 -11.09
C ILE A 425 -24.38 -6.31 -12.41
N CYS A 426 -23.17 -5.82 -12.66
CA CYS A 426 -22.84 -5.11 -13.90
C CYS A 426 -22.88 -6.03 -15.13
N GLU A 427 -22.43 -7.28 -15.02
CA GLU A 427 -22.57 -8.29 -16.08
C GLU A 427 -24.04 -8.51 -16.43
N ASN A 428 -24.91 -8.62 -15.42
CA ASN A 428 -26.36 -8.73 -15.58
C ASN A 428 -26.97 -7.52 -16.27
N ILE A 429 -26.58 -6.32 -15.86
CA ILE A 429 -27.03 -5.07 -16.50
C ILE A 429 -26.63 -5.05 -17.98
N LEU A 430 -25.39 -5.44 -18.31
CA LEU A 430 -24.92 -5.46 -19.71
C LEU A 430 -25.78 -6.36 -20.59
N ALA A 431 -26.02 -7.61 -20.19
CA ALA A 431 -26.83 -8.50 -21.04
C ALA A 431 -28.28 -8.07 -21.13
N MET A 432 -28.91 -7.63 -20.02
CA MET A 432 -30.30 -7.18 -20.04
C MET A 432 -30.50 -6.01 -21.01
N TYR A 433 -29.62 -5.01 -20.96
CA TYR A 433 -29.73 -3.84 -21.83
C TYR A 433 -29.40 -4.13 -23.30
N LEU A 434 -28.45 -5.01 -23.58
CA LEU A 434 -28.15 -5.41 -24.97
C LEU A 434 -29.29 -6.24 -25.59
N ASP A 435 -29.94 -7.11 -24.80
CA ASP A 435 -31.08 -7.88 -25.29
C ASP A 435 -32.36 -7.03 -25.43
N GLU A 436 -32.56 -6.03 -24.56
CA GLU A 436 -33.72 -5.12 -24.65
C GLU A 436 -33.59 -4.11 -25.82
N TYR A 437 -32.37 -3.67 -26.13
CA TYR A 437 -32.09 -2.63 -27.14
C TYR A 437 -31.17 -3.13 -28.28
N PRO A 438 -31.65 -4.03 -29.16
CA PRO A 438 -30.81 -4.65 -30.19
C PRO A 438 -30.39 -3.72 -31.35
N ASN A 439 -31.03 -2.56 -31.50
CA ASN A 439 -30.76 -1.64 -32.62
C ASN A 439 -29.84 -0.48 -32.24
N GLU A 440 -29.80 -0.09 -30.96
CA GLU A 440 -29.01 1.05 -30.48
C GLU A 440 -28.64 0.83 -29.02
N ILE A 441 -27.34 0.68 -28.75
CA ILE A 441 -26.84 0.46 -27.40
C ILE A 441 -26.94 1.77 -26.60
N PRO A 442 -27.66 1.80 -25.46
CA PRO A 442 -27.82 3.01 -24.66
C PRO A 442 -26.58 3.26 -23.79
N TRP A 443 -25.52 3.79 -24.41
CA TRP A 443 -24.22 4.02 -23.77
C TRP A 443 -24.31 4.84 -22.49
N GLU A 444 -25.04 5.95 -22.49
CA GLU A 444 -25.16 6.82 -21.30
C GLU A 444 -25.82 6.09 -20.12
N ALA A 445 -26.84 5.27 -20.38
CA ALA A 445 -27.51 4.48 -19.36
C ALA A 445 -26.58 3.39 -18.78
N ILE A 446 -25.88 2.66 -19.65
CA ILE A 446 -24.91 1.63 -19.23
C ILE A 446 -23.81 2.27 -18.38
N ARG A 447 -23.23 3.38 -18.83
CA ARG A 447 -22.17 4.08 -18.10
C ARG A 447 -22.64 4.59 -16.75
N TYR A 448 -23.84 5.18 -16.68
CA TYR A 448 -24.44 5.63 -15.43
C TYR A 448 -24.69 4.47 -14.46
N LEU A 449 -25.28 3.36 -14.94
CA LEU A 449 -25.59 2.22 -14.08
C LEU A 449 -24.33 1.54 -13.53
N ILE A 450 -23.27 1.44 -14.33
CA ILE A 450 -22.00 0.87 -13.90
C ILE A 450 -21.26 1.86 -12.98
N ALA A 451 -20.97 3.07 -13.46
CA ALA A 451 -20.08 4.02 -12.78
C ALA A 451 -20.73 4.71 -11.59
N ASP A 452 -21.98 5.16 -11.72
CA ASP A 452 -22.64 6.01 -10.71
C ASP A 452 -23.55 5.23 -9.77
N ALA A 453 -24.33 4.29 -10.29
CA ALA A 453 -25.31 3.57 -9.48
C ALA A 453 -24.69 2.40 -8.72
N ASN A 454 -23.96 1.50 -9.41
CA ASN A 454 -23.39 0.31 -8.79
C ASN A 454 -22.05 0.59 -8.09
N TYR A 455 -20.97 0.81 -8.85
CA TYR A 455 -19.65 1.06 -8.27
C TYR A 455 -19.62 2.41 -7.53
N GLY A 456 -20.24 3.45 -8.10
CA GLY A 456 -20.37 4.78 -7.48
C GLY A 456 -21.17 4.79 -6.18
N GLY A 457 -22.06 3.82 -5.97
CA GLY A 457 -22.77 3.63 -4.71
C GLY A 457 -21.85 3.30 -3.52
N ARG A 458 -20.64 2.78 -3.78
CA ARG A 458 -19.59 2.56 -2.77
C ARG A 458 -18.67 3.75 -2.59
N VAL A 459 -18.61 4.65 -3.57
CA VAL A 459 -17.64 5.74 -3.61
C VAL A 459 -18.19 6.99 -2.92
N THR A 460 -17.48 7.41 -1.89
CA THR A 460 -17.87 8.53 -1.03
C THR A 460 -17.38 9.88 -1.56
N GLU A 461 -16.22 9.92 -2.21
CA GLU A 461 -15.54 11.15 -2.60
C GLU A 461 -15.88 11.53 -4.06
N TYR A 462 -16.20 12.80 -4.27
CA TYR A 462 -16.55 13.30 -5.60
C TYR A 462 -15.40 13.22 -6.64
N PRO A 463 -14.12 13.51 -6.29
CA PRO A 463 -13.01 13.28 -7.20
C PRO A 463 -12.83 11.80 -7.61
N ASP A 464 -13.09 10.87 -6.70
CA ASP A 464 -13.00 9.42 -6.99
C ASP A 464 -14.15 8.98 -7.91
N ASN A 465 -15.34 9.56 -7.77
CA ASN A 465 -16.44 9.35 -8.72
C ASN A 465 -16.11 9.86 -10.13
N LYS A 466 -15.41 11.00 -10.25
CA LYS A 466 -14.91 11.47 -11.56
C LYS A 466 -13.91 10.50 -12.20
N LEU A 467 -13.07 9.87 -11.38
CA LEU A 467 -12.11 8.85 -11.83
C LEU A 467 -12.83 7.59 -12.32
N LEU A 468 -13.84 7.10 -11.59
CA LEU A 468 -14.68 5.98 -12.05
C LEU A 468 -15.30 6.25 -13.42
N ARG A 469 -15.91 7.43 -13.59
CA ARG A 469 -16.50 7.84 -14.86
C ARG A 469 -15.46 7.91 -15.97
N ALA A 470 -14.27 8.45 -15.71
CA ALA A 470 -13.20 8.55 -16.70
C ALA A 470 -12.80 7.17 -17.28
N TYR A 471 -12.77 6.12 -16.45
CA TYR A 471 -12.53 4.75 -16.93
C TYR A 471 -13.71 4.18 -17.71
N VAL A 472 -14.93 4.36 -17.19
CA VAL A 472 -16.12 3.80 -17.83
C VAL A 472 -16.39 4.47 -19.18
N ASP A 473 -16.16 5.77 -19.32
CA ASP A 473 -16.25 6.49 -20.59
C ASP A 473 -15.24 6.00 -21.64
N GLU A 474 -14.05 5.59 -21.20
CA GLU A 474 -12.99 5.05 -22.07
C GLU A 474 -13.28 3.61 -22.51
N PHE A 475 -13.72 2.74 -21.60
CA PHE A 475 -13.89 1.32 -21.89
C PHE A 475 -15.27 0.95 -22.48
N PHE A 476 -16.31 1.74 -22.18
CA PHE A 476 -17.66 1.54 -22.68
C PHE A 476 -18.00 2.60 -23.74
N CYS A 477 -17.32 2.52 -24.87
CA CYS A 477 -17.51 3.41 -26.01
C CYS A 477 -17.80 2.63 -27.31
N PRO A 478 -18.38 3.28 -28.34
CA PRO A 478 -18.61 2.65 -29.64
C PRO A 478 -17.33 2.06 -30.25
N ASP A 479 -16.18 2.67 -30.00
CA ASP A 479 -14.89 2.22 -30.55
C ASP A 479 -14.47 0.86 -29.96
N ALA A 480 -14.90 0.52 -28.74
CA ALA A 480 -14.60 -0.76 -28.10
C ALA A 480 -15.24 -1.96 -28.83
N ILE A 481 -16.36 -1.74 -29.52
CA ILE A 481 -17.04 -2.79 -30.30
C ILE A 481 -16.61 -2.80 -31.78
N THR A 482 -16.34 -1.64 -32.36
CA THR A 482 -16.02 -1.51 -33.80
C THR A 482 -14.55 -1.75 -34.11
N THR A 483 -13.64 -1.43 -33.20
CA THR A 483 -12.20 -1.49 -33.44
C THR A 483 -11.67 -2.91 -33.26
N SER A 484 -10.85 -3.35 -34.23
CA SER A 484 -10.02 -4.56 -34.15
C SER A 484 -8.94 -4.38 -33.08
N SER A 485 -8.83 -5.31 -32.12
CA SER A 485 -7.90 -5.21 -30.99
C SER A 485 -7.93 -3.85 -30.28
N PHE A 486 -9.11 -3.41 -29.84
CA PHE A 486 -9.27 -2.13 -29.14
C PHE A 486 -8.30 -2.02 -27.95
N PRO A 487 -7.45 -0.96 -27.90
CA PRO A 487 -6.46 -0.81 -26.84
C PRO A 487 -7.14 -0.40 -25.52
N LEU A 488 -6.92 -1.20 -24.48
CA LEU A 488 -7.42 -0.96 -23.13
C LEU A 488 -6.46 -0.11 -22.28
N SER A 489 -5.24 0.07 -22.76
CA SER A 489 -4.21 0.89 -22.13
C SER A 489 -3.32 1.54 -23.20
N PRO A 490 -2.47 2.51 -22.85
CA PRO A 490 -1.46 3.05 -23.76
C PRO A 490 -0.45 2.00 -24.26
N LEU A 491 -0.36 0.85 -23.60
CA LEU A 491 0.56 -0.23 -23.96
C LEU A 491 -0.08 -1.18 -24.97
N PRO A 492 0.70 -1.67 -25.95
CA PRO A 492 0.19 -2.57 -27.00
C PRO A 492 -0.19 -3.95 -26.46
N THR A 493 0.26 -4.31 -25.26
CA THR A 493 0.02 -5.61 -24.64
C THR A 493 -1.42 -5.80 -24.18
N TYR A 494 -2.15 -4.72 -23.88
CA TYR A 494 -3.49 -4.79 -23.30
C TYR A 494 -4.53 -4.28 -24.28
N TYR A 495 -5.22 -5.22 -24.92
CA TYR A 495 -6.32 -4.98 -25.85
C TYR A 495 -7.47 -5.96 -25.63
N ILE A 496 -8.64 -5.66 -26.22
CA ILE A 496 -9.79 -6.58 -26.29
C ILE A 496 -9.53 -7.61 -27.41
N PRO A 497 -9.45 -8.92 -27.13
CA PRO A 497 -9.29 -9.93 -28.17
C PRO A 497 -10.50 -9.98 -29.11
N GLU A 498 -10.27 -10.14 -30.42
CA GLU A 498 -11.29 -9.85 -31.45
C GLU A 498 -12.52 -10.75 -31.42
N GLU A 499 -12.33 -12.07 -31.32
CA GLU A 499 -13.37 -13.03 -30.93
C GLU A 499 -12.72 -14.39 -30.74
N THR A 500 -12.46 -14.74 -29.48
CA THR A 500 -12.00 -16.08 -29.12
C THR A 500 -12.97 -16.63 -28.09
N THR A 501 -13.20 -17.94 -28.10
CA THR A 501 -14.02 -18.63 -27.09
C THR A 501 -13.60 -18.24 -25.66
N LEU A 502 -14.41 -18.58 -24.65
CA LEU A 502 -14.06 -18.32 -23.25
C LEU A 502 -12.64 -18.83 -22.91
N ASP A 503 -12.26 -20.00 -23.44
CA ASP A 503 -10.91 -20.55 -23.32
C ASP A 503 -9.83 -19.71 -24.02
N GLY A 504 -10.15 -19.08 -25.15
CA GLY A 504 -9.26 -18.13 -25.80
C GLY A 504 -9.00 -16.88 -24.98
N TYR A 505 -10.02 -16.31 -24.32
CA TYR A 505 -9.83 -15.23 -23.35
C TYR A 505 -8.94 -15.68 -22.18
N ARG A 506 -9.15 -16.90 -21.67
CA ARG A 506 -8.31 -17.48 -20.61
C ARG A 506 -6.86 -17.66 -21.08
N MET A 507 -6.63 -18.08 -22.32
CA MET A 507 -5.27 -18.21 -22.89
C MET A 507 -4.58 -16.86 -23.03
N TYR A 508 -5.26 -15.86 -23.59
CA TYR A 508 -4.73 -14.51 -23.72
C TYR A 508 -4.30 -13.93 -22.36
N VAL A 509 -5.15 -14.04 -21.33
CA VAL A 509 -4.82 -13.56 -19.99
C VAL A 509 -3.64 -14.33 -19.38
N ARG A 510 -3.45 -15.61 -19.69
CA ARG A 510 -2.28 -16.38 -19.23
C ARG A 510 -0.96 -15.89 -19.84
N GLU A 511 -0.99 -15.29 -21.03
CA GLU A 511 0.21 -14.75 -21.70
C GLU A 511 0.61 -13.36 -21.22
N LEU A 512 -0.26 -12.67 -20.46
CA LEU A 512 0.07 -11.36 -19.89
C LEU A 512 1.27 -11.42 -18.92
N PRO A 513 2.05 -10.33 -18.80
CA PRO A 513 3.19 -10.25 -17.88
C PRO A 513 2.74 -10.35 -16.41
N LEU A 514 3.63 -10.87 -15.54
CA LEU A 514 3.39 -10.98 -14.10
C LEU A 514 3.52 -9.62 -13.39
N ASN A 515 4.49 -8.80 -13.81
CA ASN A 515 4.67 -7.45 -13.30
C ASN A 515 3.96 -6.48 -14.24
N GLU A 516 2.92 -5.79 -13.76
CA GLU A 516 2.19 -4.84 -14.58
C GLU A 516 2.68 -3.40 -14.38
N PRO A 517 3.12 -2.73 -15.45
CA PRO A 517 3.60 -1.36 -15.36
C PRO A 517 2.46 -0.39 -14.96
N PRO A 518 2.74 0.68 -14.21
CA PRO A 518 1.73 1.67 -13.81
C PRO A 518 0.91 2.25 -14.96
N GLU A 519 1.50 2.32 -16.16
CA GLU A 519 0.87 2.79 -17.39
C GLU A 519 -0.35 1.94 -17.80
N ALA A 520 -0.38 0.66 -17.45
CA ALA A 520 -1.54 -0.21 -17.67
C ALA A 520 -2.80 0.31 -16.96
N PHE A 521 -2.61 1.00 -15.83
CA PHE A 521 -3.68 1.63 -15.04
C PHE A 521 -3.96 3.07 -15.48
N GLY A 522 -3.25 3.60 -16.48
CA GLY A 522 -3.25 5.03 -16.74
C GLY A 522 -2.53 5.85 -15.66
N GLN A 523 -1.60 5.25 -14.90
CA GLN A 523 -0.73 5.95 -13.94
C GLN A 523 0.67 6.21 -14.49
N HIS A 524 1.37 7.19 -13.90
CA HIS A 524 2.79 7.43 -14.19
C HIS A 524 3.67 6.48 -13.37
N VAL A 525 4.90 6.20 -13.83
CA VAL A 525 5.85 5.31 -13.12
C VAL A 525 6.13 5.74 -11.69
N ASN A 526 6.08 7.05 -11.43
CA ASN A 526 6.30 7.63 -10.10
C ASN A 526 5.21 7.26 -9.08
N ALA A 527 4.01 6.91 -9.54
CA ALA A 527 2.88 6.64 -8.66
C ALA A 527 3.09 5.39 -7.78
N GLU A 528 3.93 4.46 -8.22
CA GLU A 528 4.24 3.22 -7.50
C GLU A 528 5.33 3.41 -6.42
N ILE A 529 6.18 4.44 -6.53
CA ILE A 529 7.37 4.60 -5.67
C ILE A 529 6.98 4.64 -4.18
N SER A 530 6.03 5.52 -3.81
CA SER A 530 5.61 5.71 -2.41
C SER A 530 4.90 4.49 -1.81
N SER A 531 4.20 3.69 -2.63
CA SER A 531 3.58 2.46 -2.13
C SER A 531 4.61 1.34 -2.03
N ALA A 532 5.44 1.16 -3.06
CA ALA A 532 6.47 0.13 -3.08
C ALA A 532 7.54 0.32 -2.01
N LEU A 533 7.92 1.57 -1.68
CA LEU A 533 8.79 1.87 -0.53
C LEU A 533 8.17 1.41 0.79
N ALA A 534 6.88 1.66 1.00
CA ALA A 534 6.20 1.25 2.22
C ALA A 534 6.02 -0.27 2.31
N ASP A 535 5.72 -0.92 1.19
CA ASP A 535 5.65 -2.39 1.13
C ASP A 535 7.03 -3.02 1.38
N ALA A 536 8.10 -2.41 0.87
CA ALA A 536 9.46 -2.83 1.15
C ALA A 536 9.84 -2.65 2.62
N GLU A 537 9.52 -1.51 3.23
CA GLU A 537 9.74 -1.27 4.66
C GLU A 537 8.93 -2.25 5.53
N ALA A 538 7.67 -2.54 5.17
CA ALA A 538 6.84 -3.54 5.83
C ALA A 538 7.45 -4.95 5.72
N LEU A 539 7.94 -5.34 4.54
CA LEU A 539 8.64 -6.61 4.34
C LEU A 539 9.89 -6.69 5.23
N LEU A 540 10.78 -5.70 5.16
CA LEU A 540 12.05 -5.72 5.90
C LEU A 540 11.84 -5.68 7.42
N SER A 541 10.93 -4.85 7.92
CA SER A 541 10.59 -4.77 9.34
C SER A 541 10.01 -6.07 9.87
N THR A 542 9.18 -6.75 9.07
CA THR A 542 8.63 -8.08 9.41
C THR A 542 9.72 -9.15 9.42
N VAL A 543 10.66 -9.12 8.48
CA VAL A 543 11.82 -10.05 8.53
C VAL A 543 12.66 -9.80 9.78
N ILE A 544 12.86 -8.53 10.17
CA ILE A 544 13.58 -8.19 11.40
C ILE A 544 12.84 -8.71 12.64
N SER A 545 11.51 -8.61 12.70
CA SER A 545 10.74 -9.11 13.86
C SER A 545 10.75 -10.63 14.00
N ILE A 546 10.94 -11.34 12.90
CA ILE A 546 11.08 -12.81 12.89
C ILE A 546 12.45 -13.25 13.44
N GLN A 547 13.49 -12.41 13.33
CA GLN A 547 14.84 -12.82 13.75
C GLN A 547 14.95 -12.97 15.28
N PRO A 548 15.60 -14.04 15.77
CA PRO A 548 15.82 -14.22 17.20
C PRO A 548 16.70 -13.10 17.76
N ALA A 549 16.27 -12.49 18.87
CA ALA A 549 16.95 -11.37 19.53
C ALA A 549 18.44 -11.63 19.90
N GLY A 550 18.87 -12.91 19.92
CA GLY A 550 20.25 -13.32 20.18
C GLY A 550 21.25 -12.96 19.06
N GLU A 551 20.85 -12.97 17.79
CA GLU A 551 21.76 -12.62 16.68
C GLU A 551 21.90 -11.10 16.53
N ALA A 552 20.84 -10.35 16.85
CA ALA A 552 20.86 -8.88 16.90
C ALA A 552 21.83 -8.30 17.94
N SER A 553 22.24 -9.11 18.94
CA SER A 553 23.16 -8.69 20.01
C SER A 553 24.62 -9.12 19.81
N GLN A 554 24.95 -9.87 18.74
CA GLN A 554 26.33 -10.21 18.40
C GLN A 554 26.98 -9.23 17.42
N ALA A 555 26.21 -8.63 16.50
CA ALA A 555 26.73 -7.60 15.59
C ALA A 555 27.14 -6.28 16.30
N ASN A 556 26.63 -6.03 17.51
CA ASN A 556 26.98 -4.87 18.33
C ASN A 556 28.10 -5.17 19.37
N LYS A 557 28.69 -6.36 19.36
CA LYS A 557 29.68 -6.77 20.39
C LYS A 557 31.14 -6.73 19.96
N SER A 558 31.45 -6.35 18.72
CA SER A 558 32.84 -6.32 18.26
C SER A 558 33.54 -4.96 18.31
N ASP A 559 32.95 -3.88 18.85
CA ASP A 559 33.70 -2.64 19.13
C ASP A 559 32.96 -1.63 20.04
N ALA A 560 32.52 -2.06 21.23
CA ALA A 560 32.05 -1.14 22.26
C ALA A 560 32.54 -1.55 23.65
N GLY A 561 33.77 -1.16 23.95
CA GLY A 561 34.19 -0.92 25.33
C GLY A 561 33.26 0.11 25.98
N GLY A 562 32.97 -0.09 27.27
CA GLY A 562 31.98 0.67 28.03
C GLY A 562 32.03 2.19 27.82
N GLY A 563 30.93 2.73 27.30
CA GLY A 563 30.62 4.15 27.18
C GLY A 563 29.12 4.31 26.93
N GLY A 564 28.42 5.03 27.80
CA GLY A 564 26.97 5.02 27.88
C GLY A 564 26.24 5.49 26.61
N SER A 565 25.43 4.61 26.03
CA SER A 565 24.17 5.04 25.43
C SER A 565 23.32 5.57 26.57
N GLY A 566 23.03 6.87 26.60
CA GLY A 566 22.12 7.47 27.59
C GLY A 566 20.78 6.73 27.65
N SER A 567 20.12 6.75 28.81
CA SER A 567 18.77 6.20 28.92
C SER A 567 17.86 6.85 27.86
N LYS A 568 16.82 6.15 27.39
CA LYS A 568 15.81 6.75 26.49
C LYS A 568 15.33 8.11 27.03
N ASP A 569 15.20 8.19 28.34
CA ASP A 569 14.81 9.40 29.08
C ASP A 569 15.80 10.56 28.89
N ASP A 570 17.12 10.29 28.89
CA ASP A 570 18.16 11.32 28.69
C ASP A 570 18.10 11.88 27.26
N THR A 571 17.82 11.02 26.28
CA THR A 571 17.69 11.45 24.88
C THR A 571 16.46 12.33 24.69
N VAL A 572 15.32 11.94 25.28
CA VAL A 572 14.08 12.72 25.23
C VAL A 572 14.24 14.06 25.96
N MET A 573 14.91 14.09 27.12
CA MET A 573 15.20 15.34 27.82
C MET A 573 16.01 16.33 26.97
N LYS A 574 17.06 15.86 26.27
CA LYS A 574 17.83 16.70 25.35
C LYS A 574 17.00 17.24 24.19
N VAL A 575 16.10 16.40 23.64
CA VAL A 575 15.17 16.83 22.58
C VAL A 575 14.25 17.92 23.13
N CYS A 576 13.65 17.72 24.30
CA CYS A 576 12.79 18.69 24.96
C CYS A 576 13.50 20.04 25.20
N ASP A 577 14.76 20.03 25.63
CA ASP A 577 15.56 21.26 25.82
C ASP A 577 15.78 21.99 24.49
N ASN A 578 16.16 21.25 23.44
CA ASN A 578 16.35 21.81 22.09
C ASN A 578 15.06 22.40 21.51
N LEU A 579 13.91 21.74 21.76
CA LEU A 579 12.60 22.22 21.35
C LEU A 579 12.24 23.55 22.02
N LEU A 580 12.42 23.64 23.34
CA LEU A 580 12.11 24.87 24.08
C LEU A 580 12.99 26.05 23.67
N GLU A 581 14.25 25.80 23.28
CA GLU A 581 15.16 26.84 22.78
C GLU A 581 14.75 27.37 21.39
N LYS A 582 14.24 26.49 20.51
CA LYS A 582 13.87 26.84 19.13
C LYS A 582 12.44 27.36 18.97
N LEU A 583 11.55 27.08 19.91
CA LEU A 583 10.15 27.50 19.82
C LEU A 583 10.04 29.03 19.90
N PRO A 584 9.38 29.68 18.92
CA PRO A 584 9.19 31.13 18.95
C PRO A 584 8.23 31.53 20.08
N GLU A 585 8.32 32.80 20.50
CA GLU A 585 7.40 33.40 21.47
C GLU A 585 6.00 33.62 20.88
N ASP A 586 5.01 33.75 21.78
CA ASP A 586 3.63 34.07 21.39
C ASP A 586 3.59 35.40 20.63
N ILE A 587 2.79 35.46 19.57
CA ILE A 587 2.54 36.71 18.83
C ILE A 587 1.64 37.60 19.70
N ASP A 588 2.00 38.88 19.89
CA ASP A 588 1.20 39.84 20.65
C ASP A 588 -0.12 40.19 19.92
N PHE A 589 -1.18 39.50 20.31
CA PHE A 589 -2.52 39.70 19.77
C PHE A 589 -3.06 41.12 20.03
N ALA A 590 -2.77 41.71 21.19
CA ALA A 590 -3.33 43.00 21.57
C ALA A 590 -2.67 44.15 20.79
N ASP A 591 -1.35 44.09 20.59
CA ASP A 591 -0.63 45.06 19.77
C ASP A 591 -1.13 45.03 18.31
N ILE A 592 -1.24 43.84 17.71
CA ILE A 592 -1.71 43.69 16.32
C ILE A 592 -3.18 44.11 16.16
N ALA A 593 -4.04 43.77 17.14
CA ALA A 593 -5.45 44.17 17.10
C ALA A 593 -5.62 45.69 17.19
N SER A 594 -4.87 46.36 18.07
CA SER A 594 -4.94 47.81 18.31
C SER A 594 -4.40 48.62 17.13
N ARG A 595 -3.24 48.25 16.57
CA ARG A 595 -2.64 48.92 15.40
C ARG A 595 -3.55 48.91 14.17
N ASN A 596 -4.36 47.88 14.04
CA ASN A 596 -5.24 47.68 12.89
C ASN A 596 -6.70 48.09 13.16
N GLU A 597 -7.03 48.76 14.27
CA GLU A 597 -8.42 49.09 14.67
C GLU A 597 -9.27 49.76 13.58
N GLY A 598 -8.67 50.55 12.68
CA GLY A 598 -9.36 51.21 11.58
C GLY A 598 -9.65 50.34 10.34
N ASP A 599 -9.04 49.16 10.22
CA ASP A 599 -9.27 48.26 9.09
C ASP A 599 -10.43 47.28 9.37
N THR A 600 -11.47 47.36 8.53
CA THR A 600 -12.66 46.48 8.57
C THR A 600 -12.62 45.40 7.50
N SER A 601 -11.45 45.18 6.90
CA SER A 601 -11.24 44.14 5.89
C SER A 601 -11.53 42.73 6.47
N PRO A 602 -12.18 41.85 5.71
CA PRO A 602 -12.34 40.45 6.10
C PRO A 602 -11.01 39.73 6.34
N LEU A 603 -9.94 40.17 5.65
CA LEU A 603 -8.60 39.62 5.77
C LEU A 603 -7.99 39.82 7.16
N LYS A 604 -8.24 40.97 7.80
CA LYS A 604 -7.83 41.22 9.19
C LYS A 604 -8.44 40.21 10.17
N ILE A 605 -9.73 39.90 10.00
CA ILE A 605 -10.43 38.95 10.87
C ILE A 605 -9.78 37.57 10.77
N VAL A 606 -9.44 37.15 9.55
CA VAL A 606 -8.71 35.89 9.32
C VAL A 606 -7.36 35.92 10.03
N LEU A 607 -6.56 36.97 9.84
CA LEU A 607 -5.26 37.11 10.51
C LEU A 607 -5.36 36.97 12.04
N LEU A 608 -6.31 37.67 12.67
CA LEU A 608 -6.47 37.62 14.13
C LEU A 608 -6.87 36.22 14.62
N GLN A 609 -7.76 35.53 13.90
CA GLN A 609 -8.15 34.15 14.22
C GLN A 609 -6.99 33.16 14.04
N GLU A 610 -6.18 33.35 13.02
CA GLU A 610 -4.98 32.52 12.77
C GLU A 610 -3.95 32.70 13.89
N ILE A 611 -3.68 33.94 14.29
CA ILE A 611 -2.78 34.25 15.42
C ILE A 611 -3.27 33.59 16.71
N GLU A 612 -4.56 33.68 17.02
CA GLU A 612 -5.14 33.06 18.23
C GLU A 612 -4.93 31.53 18.23
N ARG A 613 -5.16 30.87 17.09
CA ARG A 613 -4.98 29.41 16.96
C ARG A 613 -3.51 28.99 17.08
N TYR A 614 -2.59 29.72 16.48
CA TYR A 614 -1.16 29.42 16.60
C TYR A 614 -0.63 29.69 18.01
N ASN A 615 -1.05 30.76 18.67
CA ASN A 615 -0.71 31.02 20.07
C ASN A 615 -1.24 29.91 20.99
N LEU A 616 -2.47 29.41 20.74
CA LEU A 616 -3.00 28.27 21.48
C LEU A 616 -2.14 27.00 21.27
N LEU A 617 -1.67 26.75 20.04
CA LEU A 617 -0.77 25.63 19.74
C LEU A 617 0.56 25.79 20.49
N LEU A 618 1.22 26.94 20.40
CA LEU A 618 2.50 27.21 21.07
C LEU A 618 2.41 26.97 22.57
N ARG A 619 1.35 27.47 23.21
CA ARG A 619 1.10 27.25 24.65
C ARG A 619 0.92 25.78 24.97
N LYS A 620 0.15 25.04 24.17
CA LYS A 620 -0.05 23.59 24.36
C LYS A 620 1.26 22.82 24.25
N VAL A 621 2.09 23.13 23.26
CA VAL A 621 3.41 22.50 23.07
C VAL A 621 4.32 22.79 24.27
N ARG A 622 4.41 24.06 24.70
CA ARG A 622 5.21 24.46 25.88
C ARG A 622 4.76 23.74 27.14
N VAL A 623 3.45 23.69 27.42
CA VAL A 623 2.90 22.98 28.59
C VAL A 623 3.22 21.48 28.52
N SER A 624 2.96 20.86 27.37
CA SER A 624 3.23 19.42 27.14
C SER A 624 4.70 19.06 27.39
N ILE A 625 5.65 19.88 26.89
CA ILE A 625 7.08 19.66 27.09
C ILE A 625 7.46 19.87 28.56
N HIS A 626 6.98 20.94 29.21
CA HIS A 626 7.29 21.22 30.62
C HIS A 626 6.75 20.13 31.57
N GLU A 627 5.56 19.62 31.31
CA GLU A 627 4.97 18.54 32.07
C GLU A 627 5.72 17.22 31.87
N LEU A 628 6.09 16.88 30.62
CA LEU A 628 6.91 15.71 30.34
C LEU A 628 8.27 15.76 31.05
N LYS A 629 8.94 16.93 31.05
CA LYS A 629 10.19 17.13 31.78
C LYS A 629 10.04 16.89 33.29
N LYS A 630 8.92 17.35 33.87
CA LYS A 630 8.61 17.10 35.29
C LYS A 630 8.31 15.62 35.56
N GLY A 631 7.64 14.95 34.62
CA GLY A 631 7.36 13.51 34.66
C GLY A 631 8.64 12.67 34.64
N ILE A 632 9.54 12.95 33.69
CA ILE A 632 10.85 12.27 33.58
C ILE A 632 11.70 12.51 34.83
N ALA A 633 11.68 13.72 35.39
CA ALA A 633 12.39 14.03 36.62
C ALA A 633 11.72 13.47 37.90
N GLY A 634 10.59 12.78 37.78
CA GLY A 634 9.89 12.14 38.91
C GLY A 634 9.08 13.10 39.80
N PHE A 635 8.85 14.35 39.38
CA PHE A 635 8.06 15.32 40.13
C PHE A 635 6.54 15.16 39.91
N VAL A 636 6.14 14.51 38.81
CA VAL A 636 4.73 14.26 38.43
C VAL A 636 4.61 12.81 37.94
N VAL A 637 3.47 12.18 38.21
CA VAL A 637 3.18 10.84 37.67
C VAL A 637 2.92 10.97 36.17
N ILE A 638 3.64 10.18 35.37
CA ILE A 638 3.48 10.17 33.92
C ILE A 638 2.07 9.68 33.57
N SER A 639 1.31 10.50 32.85
CA SER A 639 0.00 10.13 32.31
C SER A 639 0.13 9.38 30.97
N GLU A 640 -0.93 8.70 30.54
CA GLU A 640 -1.00 8.04 29.23
C GLU A 640 -0.69 9.02 28.07
N ASP A 641 -1.19 10.25 28.16
CA ASP A 641 -0.90 11.32 27.18
C ASP A 641 0.58 11.69 27.16
N GLN A 642 1.23 11.76 28.32
CA GLN A 642 2.66 12.08 28.43
C GLN A 642 3.52 10.93 27.93
N GLU A 643 3.11 9.68 28.16
CA GLU A 643 3.77 8.50 27.64
C GLU A 643 3.70 8.46 26.10
N ALA A 644 2.55 8.80 25.51
CA ALA A 644 2.40 8.93 24.07
C ALA A 644 3.28 10.04 23.46
N VAL A 645 3.40 11.19 24.14
CA VAL A 645 4.32 12.27 23.74
C VAL A 645 5.77 11.80 23.85
N MET A 646 6.15 11.14 24.95
CA MET A 646 7.50 10.60 25.17
C MET A 646 7.89 9.61 24.08
N GLN A 647 7.00 8.67 23.75
CA GLN A 647 7.21 7.71 22.68
C GLN A 647 7.40 8.41 21.33
N SER A 648 6.51 9.34 20.98
CA SER A 648 6.59 10.08 19.71
C SER A 648 7.91 10.85 19.57
N LEU A 649 8.35 11.53 20.64
CA LEU A 649 9.61 12.27 20.66
C LEU A 649 10.83 11.34 20.55
N SER A 650 10.78 10.17 21.20
CA SER A 650 11.85 9.17 21.10
C SER A 650 12.00 8.60 19.69
N GLU A 651 10.90 8.53 18.94
CA GLU A 651 10.86 8.11 17.54
C GLU A 651 11.13 9.25 16.55
N GLY A 652 11.31 10.50 17.02
CA GLY A 652 11.50 11.67 16.17
C GLY A 652 10.24 12.12 15.41
N LYS A 653 9.05 11.73 15.88
CA LYS A 653 7.74 12.09 15.31
C LYS A 653 7.08 13.22 16.09
N VAL A 654 6.15 13.91 15.45
CA VAL A 654 5.31 14.93 16.09
C VAL A 654 4.23 14.22 16.92
N PRO A 655 4.09 14.54 18.22
CA PRO A 655 3.02 13.99 19.06
C PRO A 655 1.62 14.31 18.53
N GLY A 656 0.71 13.33 18.63
CA GLY A 656 -0.67 13.45 18.14
C GLY A 656 -1.41 14.69 18.64
N ALA A 657 -1.22 15.05 19.92
CA ALA A 657 -1.84 16.21 20.55
C ALA A 657 -1.45 17.56 19.92
N TRP A 658 -0.32 17.63 19.22
CA TRP A 658 0.20 18.87 18.62
C TRP A 658 -0.40 19.15 17.24
N HIS A 659 -1.10 18.19 16.62
CA HIS A 659 -1.82 18.39 15.34
C HIS A 659 -3.11 19.23 15.45
N SER A 660 -3.31 19.89 16.59
CA SER A 660 -4.53 20.65 16.87
C SER A 660 -4.74 21.87 15.96
N ALA A 661 -3.69 22.46 15.39
CA ALA A 661 -3.82 23.62 14.48
C ALA A 661 -3.83 23.20 13.01
N TYR A 662 -2.93 22.29 12.60
CA TYR A 662 -2.85 21.73 11.26
C TYR A 662 -2.32 20.28 11.29
N PRO A 663 -2.78 19.40 10.38
CA PRO A 663 -2.23 18.06 10.22
C PRO A 663 -0.84 18.12 9.56
N SER A 664 0.05 17.19 9.91
CA SER A 664 1.40 17.09 9.34
C SER A 664 1.94 15.67 9.50
N LEU A 665 2.66 15.21 8.47
CA LEU A 665 3.42 13.97 8.38
C LEU A 665 4.94 14.24 8.48
N LYS A 666 5.34 15.51 8.66
CA LYS A 666 6.75 15.88 8.79
C LYS A 666 7.37 15.24 10.03
N PRO A 667 8.63 14.79 9.97
CA PRO A 667 9.39 14.43 11.17
C PRO A 667 9.55 15.68 12.06
N LEU A 668 9.80 15.45 13.35
CA LEU A 668 9.80 16.49 14.38
C LEU A 668 10.64 17.71 14.00
N ASN A 669 11.88 17.50 13.53
CA ASN A 669 12.77 18.60 13.15
C ASN A 669 12.23 19.45 11.99
N ALA A 670 11.68 18.81 10.95
CA ALA A 670 11.12 19.52 9.81
C ALA A 670 9.82 20.25 10.18
N TRP A 671 9.03 19.69 11.10
CA TRP A 671 7.82 20.31 11.61
C TRP A 671 8.10 21.59 12.40
N ILE A 672 9.16 21.64 13.23
CA ILE A 672 9.52 22.85 13.97
C ILE A 672 9.91 23.99 13.02
N VAL A 673 10.74 23.69 12.00
CA VAL A 673 11.15 24.69 10.99
C VAL A 673 9.95 25.23 10.23
N ASP A 674 8.99 24.35 9.91
CA ASP A 674 7.72 24.72 9.28
C ASP A 674 6.87 25.61 10.19
N LEU A 675 6.76 25.25 11.48
CA LEU A 675 6.03 26.02 12.49
C LEU A 675 6.62 27.43 12.67
N ILE A 676 7.95 27.55 12.75
CA ILE A 676 8.64 28.85 12.84
C ILE A 676 8.30 29.70 11.61
N SER A 677 8.37 29.11 10.40
CA SER A 677 8.08 29.82 9.15
C SER A 677 6.63 30.31 9.07
N ARG A 678 5.67 29.52 9.58
CA ARG A 678 4.24 29.90 9.65
C ARG A 678 4.02 31.10 10.57
N ILE A 679 4.68 31.08 11.73
CA ILE A 679 4.56 32.13 12.75
C ILE A 679 5.22 33.42 12.24
N ASP A 680 6.37 33.32 11.59
CA ASP A 680 7.06 34.46 10.98
C ASP A 680 6.19 35.15 9.91
N GLN A 681 5.56 34.38 9.02
CA GLN A 681 4.60 34.93 8.05
C GLN A 681 3.46 35.73 8.71
N LEU A 682 2.84 35.18 9.75
CA LEU A 682 1.73 35.84 10.44
C LEU A 682 2.19 37.06 11.24
N SER A 683 3.36 36.97 11.87
CA SER A 683 3.97 38.08 12.60
C SER A 683 4.30 39.24 11.67
N GLN A 684 4.90 38.96 10.50
CA GLN A 684 5.19 39.96 9.49
C GLN A 684 3.92 40.61 8.93
N TRP A 685 2.89 39.80 8.65
CA TRP A 685 1.59 40.30 8.20
C TRP A 685 0.94 41.23 9.25
N GLY A 686 0.98 40.86 10.53
CA GLY A 686 0.36 41.65 11.58
C GLY A 686 1.09 42.93 11.98
N LEU A 687 2.43 42.93 11.95
CA LEU A 687 3.25 44.05 12.42
C LEU A 687 3.54 45.11 11.34
N TYR A 688 3.63 44.69 10.07
CA TYR A 688 4.03 45.57 8.97
C TYR A 688 2.87 45.82 8.00
N GLU A 689 2.81 45.09 6.90
CA GLU A 689 1.81 45.27 5.86
C GLU A 689 1.27 43.92 5.37
N THR A 690 0.16 43.97 4.63
CA THR A 690 -0.43 42.77 4.02
C THR A 690 0.53 42.18 2.99
N PRO A 691 0.86 40.87 3.06
CA PRO A 691 1.76 40.22 2.12
C PRO A 691 1.30 40.39 0.67
N LYS A 692 2.25 40.63 -0.23
CA LYS A 692 2.00 40.67 -1.69
C LYS A 692 1.65 39.28 -2.24
N VAL A 693 2.25 38.26 -1.64
CA VAL A 693 2.08 36.84 -1.97
C VAL A 693 1.78 36.10 -0.67
N PHE A 694 0.78 35.23 -0.69
CA PHE A 694 0.34 34.47 0.46
C PHE A 694 0.79 33.02 0.34
N TRP A 695 1.43 32.50 1.38
CA TRP A 695 1.60 31.05 1.53
C TRP A 695 0.33 30.48 2.18
N LEU A 696 -0.56 29.95 1.32
CA LEU A 696 -1.88 29.45 1.73
C LEU A 696 -1.75 28.24 2.67
N GLY A 697 -0.76 27.39 2.43
CA GLY A 697 -0.44 26.24 3.29
C GLY A 697 0.01 26.63 4.69
N GLY A 698 0.42 27.88 4.90
CA GLY A 698 0.83 28.43 6.20
C GLY A 698 -0.35 28.74 7.14
N LEU A 699 -1.58 28.76 6.64
CA LEU A 699 -2.78 29.05 7.43
C LEU A 699 -3.38 27.77 8.01
N THR A 700 -3.98 27.85 9.20
CA THR A 700 -4.74 26.75 9.81
C THR A 700 -6.06 26.50 9.10
N TYR A 701 -6.71 27.55 8.58
CA TYR A 701 -7.98 27.45 7.86
C TYR A 701 -7.97 28.24 6.53
N PRO A 702 -7.31 27.73 5.48
CA PRO A 702 -7.11 28.50 4.27
C PRO A 702 -8.39 28.74 3.45
N THR A 703 -9.43 27.92 3.61
CA THR A 703 -10.76 28.17 3.01
C THR A 703 -11.42 29.44 3.58
N GLY A 704 -11.17 29.76 4.85
CA GLY A 704 -11.60 31.01 5.46
C GLY A 704 -10.93 32.23 4.82
N PHE A 705 -9.63 32.11 4.53
CA PHE A 705 -8.89 33.13 3.78
C PHE A 705 -9.44 33.34 2.36
N LEU A 706 -9.67 32.26 1.61
CA LEU A 706 -10.25 32.35 0.26
C LEU A 706 -11.63 33.02 0.27
N THR A 707 -12.45 32.70 1.27
CA THR A 707 -13.76 33.35 1.46
C THR A 707 -13.59 34.85 1.76
N ALA A 708 -12.62 35.22 2.60
CA ALA A 708 -12.32 36.62 2.90
C ALA A 708 -11.86 37.40 1.66
N VAL A 709 -11.09 36.78 0.76
CA VAL A 709 -10.70 37.39 -0.53
C VAL A 709 -11.93 37.64 -1.41
N LEU A 710 -12.86 36.69 -1.52
CA LEU A 710 -14.12 36.89 -2.25
C LEU A 710 -14.98 37.99 -1.64
N GLN A 711 -15.09 38.02 -0.31
CA GLN A 711 -15.82 39.08 0.41
C GLN A 711 -15.22 40.47 0.17
N LEU A 712 -13.89 40.57 0.13
CA LEU A 712 -13.21 41.83 -0.15
C LEU A 712 -13.54 42.32 -1.58
N SER A 713 -13.49 41.43 -2.57
CA SER A 713 -13.85 41.77 -3.94
C SER A 713 -15.34 42.10 -4.11
N ALA A 714 -16.22 41.37 -3.41
CA ALA A 714 -17.66 41.60 -3.43
C ALA A 714 -18.03 42.99 -2.88
N ARG A 715 -17.40 43.39 -1.76
CA ARG A 715 -17.58 44.73 -1.17
C ARG A 715 -17.06 45.83 -2.09
N LYS A 716 -15.92 45.63 -2.72
CA LYS A 716 -15.32 46.60 -3.67
C LYS A 716 -16.18 46.80 -4.91
N ASN A 717 -16.75 45.72 -5.44
CA ASN A 717 -17.52 45.73 -6.69
C ASN A 717 -19.04 45.80 -6.46
N MET A 718 -19.50 45.90 -5.21
CA MET A 718 -20.92 45.98 -4.81
C MET A 718 -21.78 44.84 -5.40
N VAL A 719 -21.25 43.62 -5.40
CA VAL A 719 -21.94 42.40 -5.87
C VAL A 719 -22.12 41.40 -4.72
N SER A 720 -23.03 40.43 -4.88
CA SER A 720 -23.15 39.33 -3.92
C SER A 720 -21.93 38.43 -3.95
N VAL A 721 -21.49 37.93 -2.78
CA VAL A 721 -20.38 36.96 -2.70
C VAL A 721 -20.73 35.67 -3.44
N ASP A 722 -22.00 35.27 -3.44
CA ASP A 722 -22.46 34.03 -4.05
C ASP A 722 -22.39 34.04 -5.58
N THR A 723 -22.28 35.22 -6.20
CA THR A 723 -22.13 35.34 -7.66
C THR A 723 -20.67 35.33 -8.09
N LEU A 724 -19.71 35.25 -7.17
CA LEU A 724 -18.29 35.20 -7.47
C LEU A 724 -17.72 33.77 -7.42
N SER A 725 -16.73 33.52 -8.25
CA SER A 725 -15.85 32.34 -8.25
C SER A 725 -14.41 32.78 -8.52
N PHE A 726 -13.45 31.88 -8.35
CA PHE A 726 -12.07 32.14 -8.76
C PHE A 726 -11.85 31.74 -10.21
N ASP A 727 -11.13 32.59 -10.93
CA ASP A 727 -10.39 32.28 -12.15
C ASP A 727 -8.91 32.17 -11.76
N PHE A 728 -8.19 31.22 -12.34
CA PHE A 728 -6.83 30.91 -11.93
C PHE A 728 -5.86 31.24 -13.06
N VAL A 729 -4.89 32.11 -12.77
CA VAL A 729 -3.85 32.47 -13.73
C VAL A 729 -2.49 32.09 -13.15
N VAL A 730 -1.84 31.09 -13.74
CA VAL A 730 -0.49 30.69 -13.36
C VAL A 730 0.51 31.69 -13.95
N LEU A 731 1.31 32.33 -13.09
CA LEU A 731 2.33 33.28 -13.50
C LEU A 731 3.62 32.55 -13.91
N GLN A 732 4.50 33.18 -14.69
CA GLN A 732 5.84 32.62 -14.99
C GLN A 732 6.88 32.97 -13.90
N ILE A 733 6.44 33.13 -12.66
CA ILE A 733 7.23 33.62 -11.54
C ILE A 733 7.21 32.59 -10.43
N HIS A 734 8.38 32.13 -10.00
CA HIS A 734 8.52 31.23 -8.86
C HIS A 734 8.90 31.95 -7.56
N ASP A 735 9.75 32.98 -7.66
CA ASP A 735 10.28 33.67 -6.48
C ASP A 735 9.37 34.81 -6.04
N GLU A 736 8.96 34.76 -4.77
CA GLU A 736 8.12 35.75 -4.11
C GLU A 736 8.77 37.15 -4.13
N THR A 737 10.10 37.24 -4.08
CA THR A 737 10.83 38.52 -4.04
C THR A 737 10.73 39.31 -5.34
N SER A 738 10.51 38.62 -6.46
CA SER A 738 10.39 39.24 -7.78
C SER A 738 9.02 39.90 -8.01
N VAL A 739 8.06 39.68 -7.11
CA VAL A 739 6.72 40.29 -7.17
C VAL A 739 6.77 41.72 -6.61
N THR A 740 6.76 42.70 -7.52
CA THR A 740 6.92 44.11 -7.17
C THR A 740 5.67 44.71 -6.51
N ALA A 741 4.47 44.30 -6.92
CA ALA A 741 3.19 44.83 -6.44
C ALA A 741 2.15 43.73 -6.19
N ALA A 742 1.26 43.97 -5.23
CA ALA A 742 0.10 43.11 -4.95
C ALA A 742 -0.91 43.15 -6.12
N PRO A 743 -1.74 42.11 -6.31
CA PRO A 743 -2.72 42.09 -7.39
C PRO A 743 -3.79 43.15 -7.16
N LYS A 744 -4.31 43.75 -8.25
CA LYS A 744 -5.40 44.75 -8.17
C LYS A 744 -6.68 44.17 -7.54
N GLU A 745 -6.93 42.88 -7.77
CA GLU A 745 -8.04 42.10 -7.23
C GLU A 745 -7.58 40.65 -7.01
N GLY A 746 -8.04 40.01 -5.95
CA GLY A 746 -7.67 38.64 -5.61
C GLY A 746 -6.40 38.53 -4.76
N ALA A 747 -5.74 37.38 -4.83
CA ALA A 747 -4.52 37.09 -4.08
C ALA A 747 -3.53 36.28 -4.94
N TYR A 748 -2.23 36.55 -4.80
CA TYR A 748 -1.17 35.68 -5.31
C TYR A 748 -0.86 34.62 -4.26
N VAL A 749 -0.80 33.37 -4.69
CA VAL A 749 -0.52 32.22 -3.82
C VAL A 749 0.74 31.51 -4.29
N SER A 750 1.68 31.30 -3.36
CA SER A 750 2.95 30.58 -3.61
C SER A 750 2.98 29.22 -2.91
N LYS A 751 4.07 28.46 -3.18
CA LYS A 751 4.40 27.18 -2.54
C LYS A 751 3.33 26.10 -2.69
N MET A 752 2.57 26.15 -3.77
CA MET A 752 1.72 25.04 -4.18
C MET A 752 2.56 24.02 -4.95
N ILE A 753 2.17 22.76 -4.86
CA ILE A 753 2.96 21.64 -5.34
C ILE A 753 2.05 20.72 -6.12
N LEU A 754 2.45 20.34 -7.33
CA LEU A 754 1.77 19.35 -8.15
C LEU A 754 2.25 17.96 -7.75
N GLU A 755 1.29 17.05 -7.59
CA GLU A 755 1.49 15.61 -7.42
C GLU A 755 0.85 14.90 -8.62
N GLY A 756 1.55 13.97 -9.26
CA GLY A 756 1.06 13.24 -10.45
C GLY A 756 1.22 13.97 -11.79
N ALA A 757 1.72 15.21 -11.78
CA ALA A 757 2.07 16.00 -12.97
C ALA A 757 3.24 16.96 -12.67
N SER A 758 3.86 17.50 -13.72
CA SER A 758 4.77 18.64 -13.66
C SER A 758 4.17 19.85 -14.37
N TRP A 759 4.74 21.03 -14.13
CA TRP A 759 4.32 22.26 -14.81
C TRP A 759 5.35 22.68 -15.85
N ASN A 760 4.94 22.76 -17.11
CA ASN A 760 5.79 23.32 -18.16
C ASN A 760 5.72 24.85 -18.13
N VAL A 761 6.78 25.49 -17.62
CA VAL A 761 6.86 26.95 -17.48
C VAL A 761 6.87 27.68 -18.83
N GLN A 762 7.46 27.08 -19.87
CA GLN A 762 7.59 27.72 -21.19
C GLN A 762 6.24 27.82 -21.90
N HIS A 763 5.42 26.77 -21.79
CA HIS A 763 4.12 26.68 -22.47
C HIS A 763 2.92 26.92 -21.54
N SER A 764 3.15 27.08 -20.24
CA SER A 764 2.14 27.34 -19.21
C SER A 764 1.00 26.32 -19.17
N HIS A 765 1.35 25.03 -19.20
CA HIS A 765 0.39 23.93 -19.06
C HIS A 765 0.98 22.73 -18.31
N LEU A 766 0.13 21.77 -17.95
CA LEU A 766 0.54 20.50 -17.34
C LEU A 766 1.38 19.64 -18.29
N ALA A 767 2.39 18.97 -17.73
CA ALA A 767 3.25 18.03 -18.42
C ALA A 767 3.48 16.78 -17.55
N GLU A 768 3.99 15.70 -18.15
CA GLU A 768 4.34 14.51 -17.37
C GLU A 768 5.62 14.80 -16.55
N PRO A 769 5.69 14.33 -15.29
CA PRO A 769 6.86 14.55 -14.46
C PRO A 769 8.03 13.66 -14.89
N GLU A 770 9.26 14.06 -14.59
CA GLU A 770 10.40 13.17 -14.85
C GLU A 770 10.34 11.94 -13.91
N PRO A 771 10.87 10.76 -14.32
CA PRO A 771 11.02 9.64 -13.42
C PRO A 771 11.77 10.04 -12.14
N MET A 772 11.29 9.59 -10.97
CA MET A 772 11.77 9.96 -9.63
C MET A 772 11.37 11.35 -9.13
N GLU A 773 10.71 12.17 -9.94
CA GLU A 773 10.12 13.43 -9.50
C GLU A 773 8.69 13.21 -8.99
N LEU A 774 8.54 12.96 -7.68
CA LEU A 774 7.23 12.73 -7.06
C LEU A 774 6.37 14.00 -6.96
N PHE A 775 7.03 15.14 -6.77
CA PHE A 775 6.41 16.43 -6.49
C PHE A 775 7.08 17.51 -7.32
N SER A 776 6.30 18.29 -8.05
CA SER A 776 6.77 19.42 -8.87
C SER A 776 6.22 20.73 -8.30
N PRO A 777 7.05 21.73 -7.95
CA PRO A 777 6.53 23.03 -7.56
C PRO A 777 5.83 23.73 -8.73
N ILE A 778 4.65 24.30 -8.51
CA ILE A 778 3.99 25.16 -9.50
C ILE A 778 4.42 26.62 -9.25
N PRO A 779 4.54 27.46 -10.30
CA PRO A 779 4.72 28.90 -10.12
C PRO A 779 3.61 29.55 -9.29
N ILE A 780 3.81 30.82 -8.94
CA ILE A 780 2.79 31.62 -8.24
C ILE A 780 1.49 31.63 -9.05
N VAL A 781 0.38 31.32 -8.39
CA VAL A 781 -0.95 31.32 -9.01
C VAL A 781 -1.75 32.51 -8.51
N HIS A 782 -2.35 33.24 -9.44
CA HIS A 782 -3.27 34.32 -9.14
C HIS A 782 -4.69 33.79 -8.99
N PHE A 783 -5.21 33.89 -7.77
CA PHE A 783 -6.60 33.58 -7.44
C PHE A 783 -7.42 34.84 -7.68
N LYS A 784 -7.99 34.97 -8.89
CA LYS A 784 -8.70 36.17 -9.33
C LYS A 784 -10.22 36.00 -9.19
N PRO A 785 -10.90 36.80 -8.36
CA PRO A 785 -12.36 36.77 -8.28
C PRO A 785 -12.99 37.22 -9.60
N VAL A 786 -13.91 36.43 -10.14
CA VAL A 786 -14.70 36.73 -11.33
C VAL A 786 -16.16 36.39 -11.08
N ALA A 787 -17.08 36.98 -11.84
CA ALA A 787 -18.48 36.56 -11.81
C ALA A 787 -18.59 35.11 -12.32
N LYS A 788 -19.36 34.27 -11.61
CA LYS A 788 -19.67 32.90 -12.02
C LYS A 788 -20.17 32.92 -13.47
N LYS A 789 -19.41 32.31 -14.37
CA LYS A 789 -19.89 32.08 -15.74
C LYS A 789 -21.13 31.18 -15.63
N LYS A 790 -22.25 31.59 -16.23
CA LYS A 790 -23.34 30.64 -16.49
C LYS A 790 -22.75 29.57 -17.40
N THR A 791 -22.90 28.31 -17.03
CA THR A 791 -22.47 27.13 -17.79
C THR A 791 -23.28 27.03 -19.08
N THR A 792 -23.05 27.95 -20.00
CA THR A 792 -23.66 27.99 -21.32
C THR A 792 -22.56 28.36 -22.30
N GLU A 793 -22.34 27.46 -23.26
CA GLU A 793 -21.39 27.52 -24.37
C GLU A 793 -19.94 27.08 -24.03
N GLN A 794 -19.70 25.82 -24.42
CA GLN A 794 -18.42 25.16 -24.59
C GLN A 794 -17.48 26.02 -25.45
N VAL A 795 -16.69 26.88 -24.82
CA VAL A 795 -15.40 27.25 -25.41
C VAL A 795 -14.44 26.12 -25.05
N VAL A 796 -14.02 25.42 -26.11
CA VAL A 796 -12.99 24.36 -26.15
C VAL A 796 -11.68 24.91 -25.60
N SER A 797 -11.58 25.01 -24.28
CA SER A 797 -10.32 25.21 -23.58
C SER A 797 -10.02 23.89 -22.90
N ASN A 798 -8.84 23.34 -23.18
CA ASN A 798 -8.41 22.05 -22.65
C ASN A 798 -8.02 22.24 -21.17
N ILE A 799 -9.00 22.56 -20.34
CA ILE A 799 -8.82 22.86 -18.92
C ILE A 799 -9.04 21.59 -18.12
N TYR A 800 -8.09 21.29 -17.25
CA TYR A 800 -8.21 20.27 -16.22
C TYR A 800 -8.62 20.93 -14.90
N PRO A 801 -9.81 20.62 -14.36
CA PRO A 801 -10.18 21.03 -13.01
C PRO A 801 -9.37 20.20 -12.01
N CYS A 802 -8.26 20.75 -11.54
CA CYS A 802 -7.34 20.08 -10.62
C CYS A 802 -7.83 20.22 -9.17
N PRO A 803 -7.96 19.14 -8.40
CA PRO A 803 -8.32 19.25 -6.99
C PRO A 803 -7.14 19.80 -6.17
N LEU A 804 -7.40 20.75 -5.28
CA LEU A 804 -6.44 21.28 -4.31
C LEU A 804 -6.68 20.65 -2.94
N TYR A 805 -5.66 20.00 -2.38
CA TYR A 805 -5.66 19.43 -1.04
C TYR A 805 -4.65 20.14 -0.12
N LEU A 806 -4.87 20.02 1.19
CA LEU A 806 -3.98 20.60 2.19
C LEU A 806 -2.61 19.88 2.23
N TYR A 807 -2.60 18.55 2.08
CA TYR A 807 -1.42 17.69 2.15
C TYR A 807 -1.71 16.33 1.46
N PRO A 808 -0.75 15.41 1.26
CA PRO A 808 -0.93 14.24 0.40
C PRO A 808 -2.00 13.25 0.89
N ILE A 809 -2.38 13.28 2.17
CA ILE A 809 -3.54 12.52 2.64
C ILE A 809 -4.80 13.28 2.24
N ARG A 810 -5.44 12.76 1.20
CA ARG A 810 -6.61 13.36 0.55
C ARG A 810 -7.90 13.14 1.33
N THR A 811 -7.85 12.33 2.39
CA THR A 811 -8.93 12.13 3.35
C THR A 811 -8.78 13.11 4.51
N GLY A 812 -9.82 13.91 4.74
CA GLY A 812 -9.91 14.79 5.91
C GLY A 812 -11.05 14.35 6.83
N THR A 813 -11.12 14.95 8.01
CA THR A 813 -12.31 14.79 8.85
C THR A 813 -13.42 15.72 8.34
N ARG A 814 -14.67 15.49 8.74
CA ARG A 814 -15.78 16.38 8.40
C ARG A 814 -15.54 17.84 8.83
N GLU A 815 -14.84 18.03 9.94
CA GLU A 815 -14.49 19.35 10.48
C GLU A 815 -13.30 20.00 9.76
N ARG A 816 -12.40 19.18 9.20
CA ARG A 816 -11.21 19.60 8.46
C ARG A 816 -11.03 18.74 7.21
N PRO A 817 -11.82 19.01 6.15
CA PRO A 817 -11.65 18.32 4.89
C PRO A 817 -10.25 18.63 4.33
N SER A 818 -9.59 17.62 3.77
CA SER A 818 -8.31 17.82 3.08
C SER A 818 -8.53 18.52 1.74
N PHE A 819 -9.61 18.16 1.03
CA PHE A 819 -10.05 18.84 -0.18
C PHE A 819 -10.51 20.26 0.12
N MET A 820 -10.02 21.21 -0.66
CA MET A 820 -10.31 22.63 -0.49
C MET A 820 -11.19 23.19 -1.61
N ILE A 821 -10.65 23.24 -2.83
CA ILE A 821 -11.32 23.80 -4.01
C ILE A 821 -10.81 23.10 -5.27
N TRP A 822 -11.51 23.31 -6.38
CA TRP A 822 -11.00 23.01 -7.73
C TRP A 822 -10.21 24.21 -8.26
N VAL A 823 -9.04 23.95 -8.83
CA VAL A 823 -8.17 24.91 -9.49
C VAL A 823 -8.10 24.54 -10.96
N ASP A 824 -8.62 25.40 -11.82
CA ASP A 824 -8.62 25.18 -13.25
C ASP A 824 -7.21 25.42 -13.82
N LEU A 825 -6.60 24.37 -14.36
CA LEU A 825 -5.26 24.38 -14.95
C LEU A 825 -5.33 24.02 -16.44
N GLU A 826 -4.43 24.58 -17.25
CA GLU A 826 -4.30 24.20 -18.65
C GLU A 826 -3.74 22.77 -18.77
N ALA A 827 -4.48 21.88 -19.43
CA ALA A 827 -4.13 20.46 -19.56
C ALA A 827 -3.10 20.16 -20.67
N GLY A 828 -2.81 21.14 -21.54
CA GLY A 828 -1.79 21.05 -22.57
C GLY A 828 -2.20 20.19 -23.76
N GLU A 829 -1.37 19.22 -24.14
CA GLU A 829 -1.62 18.30 -25.26
C GLU A 829 -2.54 17.12 -24.89
N ARG A 830 -2.74 16.86 -23.59
CA ARG A 830 -3.51 15.73 -23.08
C ARG A 830 -4.89 16.18 -22.60
N ASN A 831 -5.87 15.29 -22.66
CA ASN A 831 -7.24 15.59 -22.20
C ASN A 831 -7.35 15.56 -20.67
N ALA A 832 -8.36 16.23 -20.11
CA ALA A 832 -8.65 16.22 -18.68
C ALA A 832 -8.78 14.79 -18.07
N SER A 833 -9.35 13.83 -18.81
CA SER A 833 -9.48 12.44 -18.35
C SER A 833 -8.13 11.76 -18.12
N PHE A 834 -7.10 12.12 -18.88
CA PHE A 834 -5.74 11.62 -18.68
C PHE A 834 -5.20 12.04 -17.31
N TRP A 835 -5.31 13.33 -16.97
CA TRP A 835 -4.85 13.87 -15.69
C TRP A 835 -5.65 13.34 -14.51
N THR A 836 -6.96 13.08 -14.69
CA THR A 836 -7.79 12.37 -13.71
C THR A 836 -7.24 10.97 -13.43
N LYS A 837 -6.89 10.18 -14.46
CA LYS A 837 -6.30 8.84 -14.30
C LYS A 837 -4.91 8.87 -13.66
N ARG A 838 -4.11 9.92 -13.91
CA ARG A 838 -2.83 10.18 -13.23
C ARG A 838 -2.99 10.55 -11.75
N GLY A 839 -4.22 10.79 -11.28
CA GLY A 839 -4.48 11.23 -9.91
C GLY A 839 -3.92 12.62 -9.62
N THR A 840 -3.82 13.47 -10.65
CA THR A 840 -3.16 14.78 -10.57
C THR A 840 -3.84 15.67 -9.55
N ALA A 841 -3.06 16.24 -8.63
CA ALA A 841 -3.60 17.14 -7.61
C ALA A 841 -2.61 18.25 -7.26
N LEU A 842 -3.14 19.36 -6.77
CA LEU A 842 -2.36 20.38 -6.09
C LEU A 842 -2.35 20.12 -4.59
N LEU A 843 -1.21 20.32 -3.97
CA LEU A 843 -0.99 20.18 -2.54
C LEU A 843 -0.43 21.50 -1.97
N LEU A 844 -0.84 21.84 -0.75
CA LEU A 844 -0.25 22.97 0.00
C LEU A 844 0.96 22.59 0.86
N SER A 845 1.14 21.29 1.13
CA SER A 845 2.30 20.70 1.81
C SER A 845 2.56 19.29 1.28
N ILE A 846 3.81 18.83 1.32
CA ILE A 846 4.22 17.46 0.95
C ILE A 846 4.15 16.47 2.12
N ALA A 847 4.04 16.98 3.33
CA ALA A 847 3.99 16.20 4.56
C ALA A 847 3.26 17.04 5.59
#